data_AF-A0A933VBA7-F1
#
_entry.id   AF-A0A933VBA7-F1
#
_cell.length_a   1.000
_cell.length_b   1.000
_cell.length_c   1.000
_cell.angle_alpha   90.00
_cell.angle_beta   90.00
_cell.angle_gamma   90.00
#
_symmetry.space_group_name_H-M   'P 1'
#
loop_
_entity.id
_entity.type
_entity.pdbx_description
1 polymer ?
#
loop_
_entity_poly.entity_id
_entity_poly.type
_entity_poly.pdbx_seq_one_letter_code
_entity_poly.pdbx_strand_id
1 'polypeptide(L)'
;MVNLKINDKEIQVKEGTSLLDAAKSAGVNLPTICHHPDLEPYGGCRLCSVEVKRNGRAWVTTACNSKAEEGVAVQTDSARALGTRKMMAELLLARTPNVPSIQRLAAALGIQEPRFATAKLEEKCVLCGLCVRACHEVAHKDVLGFIERGPDRQVAMAFDTYNARACDDCNQCITYCPTGAITQLEGLPIGHKWYANAKKWIRTRQVVQYGMLALFAILFLTTSQALQLPVNLSNLFSRFDPLQAIMSMIAAREILPLYLPAIVTIVATLVLGRVWCSWICPLGAILELFGPKGTRKMKPWFRQIKYVFLIVIFVMALFGSLAFMWLDPITILVRGVADPISVVWSIVENPGFRVTTLLSIAMLALVIGLNFIEKRFWCRYLCPLGAIIGLGSKFAWIRRRVNEASCVKCGDCVKQCPMGAIDPETIKNDPAECIMCMDCAAPCPKTAITFGRQPTPRWHHEFDPSRRELLGGAATAAAGLVLFNTGFAQTKSNDLIRPPGVTNEAEFLDKCIRCDQCVQACATHALHPVSFGMTWDAFWTPVINGSLGYCNNDCNRCGQICPSGAIPALSLEEKRMQKMGIAVLAESLCINCMVCEKACQLKAIDRIEIKKEGKNKPLPVVIENKCNGCGQCEYKCPAPPAIKVYALGNAPKRT
;
A
#
# COMPACT_ATOMS: atom_id res chain seq x y z
N MET A 1 11.13 33.33 -52.61
CA MET A 1 11.28 33.77 -51.20
C MET A 1 10.52 35.06 -51.07
N VAL A 2 9.95 35.35 -49.91
CA VAL A 2 9.26 36.63 -49.63
C VAL A 2 9.86 37.29 -48.39
N ASN A 3 10.04 38.60 -48.45
CA ASN A 3 10.55 39.43 -47.36
C ASN A 3 9.40 40.14 -46.65
N LEU A 4 9.39 40.07 -45.32
CA LEU A 4 8.38 40.69 -44.47
C LEU A 4 9.00 41.17 -43.14
N LYS A 5 8.31 42.08 -42.44
CA LYS A 5 8.71 42.53 -41.10
C LYS A 5 7.82 41.92 -40.04
N ILE A 6 8.39 41.41 -38.96
CA ILE A 6 7.66 40.92 -37.77
C ILE A 6 8.23 41.61 -36.54
N ASN A 7 7.41 42.42 -35.86
CA ASN A 7 7.85 43.32 -34.78
C ASN A 7 9.13 44.09 -35.18
N ASP A 8 9.07 44.75 -36.34
CA ASP A 8 10.13 45.57 -36.94
C ASP A 8 11.42 44.83 -37.34
N LYS A 9 11.54 43.53 -37.04
CA LYS A 9 12.60 42.63 -37.52
C LYS A 9 12.29 42.14 -38.94
N GLU A 10 13.19 42.39 -39.88
CA GLU A 10 13.14 41.84 -41.23
C GLU A 10 13.45 40.34 -41.21
N ILE A 11 12.63 39.57 -41.91
CA ILE A 11 12.82 38.13 -42.14
C ILE A 11 12.52 37.78 -43.59
N GLN A 12 13.14 36.70 -44.06
CA GLN A 12 12.87 36.12 -45.37
C GLN A 12 12.38 34.68 -45.19
N VAL A 13 11.25 34.34 -45.81
CA VAL A 13 10.64 33.00 -45.72
C VAL A 13 10.30 32.45 -47.10
N LYS A 14 10.03 31.14 -47.17
CA LYS A 14 9.51 30.53 -48.40
C LYS A 14 8.12 31.09 -48.71
N GLU A 15 7.85 31.33 -49.98
CA GLU A 15 6.51 31.73 -50.43
C GLU A 15 5.46 30.67 -50.05
N GLY A 16 4.25 31.10 -49.66
CA GLY A 16 3.21 30.21 -49.15
C GLY A 16 3.35 29.77 -47.69
N THR A 17 4.40 30.19 -46.98
CA THR A 17 4.54 30.02 -45.51
C THR A 17 3.41 30.79 -44.79
N SER A 18 2.89 30.27 -43.68
CA SER A 18 1.89 31.00 -42.87
C SER A 18 2.55 32.13 -42.08
N LEU A 19 1.79 33.18 -41.73
CA LEU A 19 2.30 34.23 -40.83
C LEU A 19 2.64 33.68 -39.43
N LEU A 20 2.03 32.56 -39.02
CA LEU A 20 2.34 31.87 -37.77
C LEU A 20 3.74 31.22 -37.81
N ASP A 21 4.06 30.51 -38.89
CA ASP A 21 5.37 29.87 -39.06
C ASP A 21 6.46 30.90 -39.33
N ALA A 22 6.13 32.00 -40.02
CA ALA A 22 7.02 33.14 -40.18
C ALA A 22 7.31 33.83 -38.84
N ALA A 23 6.30 34.06 -37.99
CA ALA A 23 6.47 34.59 -36.64
C ALA A 23 7.35 33.66 -35.78
N LYS A 24 7.09 32.35 -35.83
CA LYS A 24 7.89 31.34 -35.13
C LYS A 24 9.35 31.36 -35.58
N SER A 25 9.60 31.51 -36.89
CA SER A 25 10.94 31.65 -37.47
C SER A 25 11.65 32.95 -37.05
N ALA A 26 10.91 34.03 -36.79
CA ALA A 26 11.45 35.27 -36.22
C ALA A 26 11.84 35.16 -34.74
N GLY A 27 11.38 34.11 -34.03
CA GLY A 27 11.51 33.90 -32.59
C GLY A 27 10.22 34.22 -31.80
N VAL A 28 9.11 34.55 -32.47
CA VAL A 28 7.84 34.97 -31.84
C VAL A 28 6.85 33.81 -31.81
N ASN A 29 6.61 33.25 -30.63
CA ASN A 29 5.63 32.17 -30.44
C ASN A 29 4.23 32.73 -30.17
N LEU A 30 3.34 32.64 -31.14
CA LEU A 30 1.92 33.02 -31.00
C LEU A 30 1.11 31.88 -30.35
N PRO A 31 0.15 32.17 -29.45
CA PRO A 31 -0.68 31.14 -28.86
C PRO A 31 -1.69 30.55 -29.86
N THR A 32 -1.85 29.23 -29.83
CA THR A 32 -2.83 28.51 -30.67
C THR A 32 -3.48 27.36 -29.91
N ILE A 33 -4.77 27.13 -30.17
CA ILE A 33 -5.50 25.93 -29.72
C ILE A 33 -6.04 25.10 -30.88
N CYS A 34 -6.48 25.71 -31.98
CA CYS A 34 -7.06 24.99 -33.12
C CYS A 34 -6.07 24.72 -34.27
N HIS A 35 -4.77 24.97 -34.07
CA HIS A 35 -3.76 24.70 -35.09
C HIS A 35 -2.95 23.46 -34.69
N HIS A 36 -2.62 22.64 -35.68
CA HIS A 36 -1.74 21.49 -35.58
C HIS A 36 -0.97 21.40 -36.91
N PRO A 37 0.33 21.04 -36.93
CA PRO A 37 1.10 20.95 -38.18
C PRO A 37 0.50 19.97 -39.19
N ASP A 38 0.02 18.83 -38.70
CA ASP A 38 -0.52 17.73 -39.50
C ASP A 38 -1.97 17.96 -40.02
N LEU A 39 -2.53 19.16 -39.87
CA LEU A 39 -3.92 19.50 -40.26
C LEU A 39 -4.01 20.86 -40.96
N GLU A 40 -5.03 21.03 -41.80
CA GLU A 40 -5.22 22.26 -42.58
C GLU A 40 -5.49 23.51 -41.70
N PRO A 41 -5.07 24.72 -42.11
CA PRO A 41 -5.27 25.95 -41.35
C PRO A 41 -6.74 26.38 -41.12
N TYR A 42 -7.26 26.15 -39.92
CA TYR A 42 -8.68 26.42 -39.60
C TYR A 42 -9.03 27.85 -39.14
N GLY A 43 -8.11 28.58 -38.48
CA GLY A 43 -8.38 29.94 -37.95
C GLY A 43 -9.40 30.07 -36.81
N GLY A 44 -10.17 29.03 -36.48
CA GLY A 44 -11.35 29.10 -35.60
C GLY A 44 -11.12 29.69 -34.20
N CYS A 45 -10.01 29.39 -33.51
CA CYS A 45 -9.80 29.86 -32.13
C CYS A 45 -9.34 31.32 -32.00
N ARG A 46 -8.95 31.99 -33.09
CA ARG A 46 -8.49 33.41 -33.13
C ARG A 46 -7.34 33.81 -32.18
N LEU A 47 -6.75 32.91 -31.40
CA LEU A 47 -5.61 33.20 -30.50
C LEU A 47 -4.34 33.65 -31.25
N CYS A 48 -4.17 33.23 -32.50
CA CYS A 48 -3.07 33.67 -33.36
C CYS A 48 -3.34 35.02 -34.06
N SER A 49 -4.28 35.83 -33.58
CA SER A 49 -4.57 37.15 -34.16
C SER A 49 -3.35 38.07 -34.09
N VAL A 50 -3.02 38.72 -35.21
CA VAL A 50 -1.91 39.68 -35.40
C VAL A 50 -2.41 40.89 -36.17
N GLU A 51 -1.78 42.05 -35.97
CA GLU A 51 -2.07 43.25 -36.78
C GLU A 51 -1.13 43.27 -37.99
N VAL A 52 -1.72 43.41 -39.18
CA VAL A 52 -1.02 43.42 -40.46
C VAL A 52 -1.17 44.81 -41.07
N LYS A 53 -0.04 45.38 -41.52
CA LYS A 53 0.06 46.67 -42.18
C LYS A 53 0.60 46.48 -43.61
N ARG A 54 -0.14 46.97 -44.60
CA ARG A 54 0.23 46.97 -46.04
C ARG A 54 -0.31 48.23 -46.70
N ASN A 55 0.51 48.94 -47.47
CA ASN A 55 0.13 50.14 -48.24
C ASN A 55 -0.69 51.16 -47.42
N GLY A 56 -0.26 51.47 -46.20
CA GLY A 56 -0.94 52.41 -45.29
C GLY A 56 -2.21 51.88 -44.59
N ARG A 57 -2.75 50.71 -44.97
CA ARG A 57 -3.91 50.08 -44.33
C ARG A 57 -3.46 49.11 -43.24
N ALA A 58 -4.18 49.08 -42.13
CA ALA A 58 -3.85 48.27 -40.94
C ALA A 58 -5.08 47.53 -40.40
N TRP A 59 -5.07 46.19 -40.41
CA TRP A 59 -6.17 45.34 -39.95
C TRP A 59 -5.67 44.16 -39.10
N VAL A 60 -6.57 43.54 -38.33
CA VAL A 60 -6.26 42.33 -37.55
C VAL A 60 -6.67 41.09 -38.37
N THR A 61 -5.77 40.12 -38.49
CA THR A 61 -6.04 38.82 -39.14
C THR A 61 -5.47 37.67 -38.31
N THR A 62 -5.83 36.43 -38.64
CA THR A 62 -5.29 35.21 -38.03
C THR A 62 -4.00 34.76 -38.69
N ALA A 63 -2.93 34.60 -37.91
CA ALA A 63 -1.62 34.25 -38.46
C ALA A 63 -1.53 32.82 -39.03
N CYS A 64 -2.34 31.87 -38.51
CA CYS A 64 -2.23 30.45 -38.90
C CYS A 64 -2.67 30.14 -40.34
N ASN A 65 -3.61 30.91 -40.90
CA ASN A 65 -4.12 30.73 -42.26
C ASN A 65 -3.77 31.87 -43.23
N SER A 66 -3.44 33.07 -42.72
CA SER A 66 -2.89 34.14 -43.55
C SER A 66 -1.49 33.74 -44.04
N LYS A 67 -1.19 33.97 -45.32
CA LYS A 67 0.12 33.68 -45.91
C LYS A 67 1.06 34.88 -45.77
N ALA A 68 2.36 34.60 -45.78
CA ALA A 68 3.39 35.63 -45.92
C ALA A 68 3.42 36.17 -47.36
N GLU A 69 3.38 37.50 -47.49
CA GLU A 69 3.44 38.24 -48.75
C GLU A 69 4.57 39.27 -48.69
N GLU A 70 5.09 39.67 -49.84
CA GLU A 70 6.18 40.63 -49.97
C GLU A 70 5.81 42.02 -49.39
N GLY A 71 6.73 42.60 -48.62
CA GLY A 71 6.62 43.98 -48.10
C GLY A 71 5.58 44.17 -46.99
N VAL A 72 5.01 43.08 -46.45
CA VAL A 72 4.04 43.14 -45.35
C VAL A 72 4.74 43.37 -44.01
N ALA A 73 4.18 44.24 -43.17
CA ALA A 73 4.62 44.44 -41.79
C ALA A 73 3.58 43.86 -40.81
N VAL A 74 4.02 42.97 -39.93
CA VAL A 74 3.20 42.28 -38.93
C VAL A 74 3.63 42.74 -37.53
N GLN A 75 2.67 43.20 -36.73
CA GLN A 75 2.87 43.38 -35.29
C GLN A 75 2.08 42.36 -34.49
N THR A 76 2.78 41.70 -33.57
CA THR A 76 2.27 40.61 -32.76
C THR A 76 1.92 41.03 -31.34
N ASP A 77 2.26 42.25 -30.95
CA ASP A 77 2.12 42.85 -29.63
C ASP A 77 1.29 44.15 -29.64
N SER A 78 0.73 44.53 -30.80
CA SER A 78 -0.13 45.70 -30.90
C SER A 78 -1.36 45.60 -29.98
N ALA A 79 -1.84 46.75 -29.49
CA ALA A 79 -3.00 46.83 -28.60
C ALA A 79 -4.25 46.14 -29.18
N ARG A 80 -4.46 46.20 -30.50
CA ARG A 80 -5.59 45.53 -31.18
C ARG A 80 -5.43 44.01 -31.20
N ALA A 81 -4.22 43.53 -31.52
CA ALA A 81 -3.90 42.10 -31.54
C ALA A 81 -4.04 41.50 -30.13
N LEU A 82 -3.42 42.14 -29.12
CA LEU A 82 -3.52 41.72 -27.72
C LEU A 82 -4.96 41.77 -27.19
N GLY A 83 -5.72 42.84 -27.51
CA GLY A 83 -7.14 42.95 -27.15
C GLY A 83 -7.98 41.79 -27.69
N THR A 84 -7.76 41.41 -28.95
CA THR A 84 -8.45 40.27 -29.57
C THR A 84 -8.06 38.94 -28.89
N ARG A 85 -6.76 38.72 -28.61
CA ARG A 85 -6.31 37.50 -27.91
C ARG A 85 -6.89 37.38 -26.51
N LYS A 86 -6.91 38.47 -25.74
CA LYS A 86 -7.49 38.50 -24.39
C LYS A 86 -8.99 38.17 -24.42
N MET A 87 -9.74 38.83 -25.30
CA MET A 87 -11.17 38.56 -25.51
C MET A 87 -11.44 37.08 -25.82
N MET A 88 -10.67 36.50 -26.74
CA MET A 88 -10.84 35.09 -27.14
C MET A 88 -10.44 34.11 -26.02
N ALA A 89 -9.39 34.42 -25.26
CA ALA A 89 -8.99 33.63 -24.10
C ALA A 89 -10.03 33.68 -22.97
N GLU A 90 -10.63 34.84 -22.70
CA GLU A 90 -11.74 34.97 -21.74
C GLU A 90 -12.97 34.15 -22.15
N LEU A 91 -13.37 34.19 -23.43
CA LEU A 91 -14.50 33.39 -23.93
C LEU A 91 -14.23 31.88 -23.84
N LEU A 92 -13.01 31.44 -24.12
CA LEU A 92 -12.57 30.05 -23.95
C LEU A 92 -12.60 29.63 -22.47
N LEU A 93 -12.14 30.50 -21.57
CA LEU A 93 -12.16 30.27 -20.12
C LEU A 93 -13.61 30.23 -19.58
N ALA A 94 -14.49 31.12 -20.02
CA ALA A 94 -15.90 31.13 -19.64
C ALA A 94 -16.66 29.86 -20.08
N ARG A 95 -16.29 29.27 -21.23
CA ARG A 95 -16.85 27.97 -21.66
C ARG A 95 -16.25 26.80 -20.88
N THR A 96 -14.95 26.84 -20.56
CA THR A 96 -14.21 25.69 -20.02
C THR A 96 -13.41 26.05 -18.75
N PRO A 97 -14.08 26.54 -17.69
CA PRO A 97 -13.44 27.16 -16.53
C PRO A 97 -12.51 26.21 -15.77
N ASN A 98 -12.83 24.91 -15.81
CA ASN A 98 -12.15 23.85 -15.06
C ASN A 98 -11.08 23.09 -15.87
N VAL A 99 -10.66 23.60 -17.05
CA VAL A 99 -9.66 22.94 -17.90
C VAL A 99 -8.25 23.53 -17.69
N PRO A 100 -7.28 22.78 -17.12
CA PRO A 100 -5.97 23.34 -16.75
C PRO A 100 -5.08 23.82 -17.91
N SER A 101 -5.32 23.38 -19.15
CA SER A 101 -4.62 23.94 -20.33
C SER A 101 -5.16 25.31 -20.74
N ILE A 102 -6.45 25.58 -20.50
CA ILE A 102 -7.10 26.86 -20.80
C ILE A 102 -6.81 27.89 -19.71
N GLN A 103 -6.87 27.48 -18.45
CA GLN A 103 -6.45 28.32 -17.31
C GLN A 103 -5.01 28.84 -17.49
N ARG A 104 -4.06 27.96 -17.86
CA ARG A 104 -2.66 28.36 -18.14
C ARG A 104 -2.52 29.31 -19.33
N LEU A 105 -3.30 29.11 -20.39
CA LEU A 105 -3.33 30.03 -21.53
C LEU A 105 -3.87 31.42 -21.14
N ALA A 106 -4.95 31.46 -20.37
CA ALA A 106 -5.55 32.70 -19.88
C ALA A 106 -4.60 33.45 -18.93
N ALA A 107 -4.00 32.74 -17.97
CA ALA A 107 -3.01 33.29 -17.05
C ALA A 107 -1.78 33.87 -17.77
N ALA A 108 -1.30 33.22 -18.84
CA ALA A 108 -0.22 33.73 -19.68
C ALA A 108 -0.57 35.03 -20.44
N LEU A 109 -1.86 35.39 -20.53
CA LEU A 109 -2.37 36.65 -21.08
C LEU A 109 -2.83 37.64 -19.99
N GLY A 110 -2.58 37.33 -18.70
CA GLY A 110 -2.96 38.15 -17.55
C GLY A 110 -4.43 38.04 -17.14
N ILE A 111 -5.13 36.97 -17.51
CA ILE A 111 -6.53 36.72 -17.18
C ILE A 111 -6.61 35.62 -16.12
N GLN A 112 -7.16 35.94 -14.95
CA GLN A 112 -7.45 34.96 -13.89
C GLN A 112 -8.89 34.46 -13.96
N GLU A 113 -9.85 35.37 -14.16
CA GLU A 113 -11.28 35.07 -14.27
C GLU A 113 -11.88 35.71 -15.53
N PRO A 114 -12.87 35.08 -16.18
CA PRO A 114 -13.54 35.65 -17.33
C PRO A 114 -14.61 36.67 -16.92
N ARG A 115 -14.79 37.74 -17.71
CA ARG A 115 -15.89 38.71 -17.53
C ARG A 115 -17.27 38.17 -17.95
N PHE A 116 -17.30 37.00 -18.59
CA PHE A 116 -18.50 36.40 -19.17
C PHE A 116 -19.08 35.32 -18.26
N ALA A 117 -20.41 35.22 -18.23
CA ALA A 117 -21.12 34.19 -17.48
C ALA A 117 -20.69 32.77 -17.93
N THR A 118 -20.38 31.92 -16.95
CA THR A 118 -20.02 30.53 -17.18
C THR A 118 -21.28 29.68 -17.32
N ALA A 119 -21.57 29.19 -18.52
CA ALA A 119 -22.82 28.48 -18.80
C ALA A 119 -22.84 27.01 -18.32
N LYS A 120 -21.70 26.31 -18.38
CA LYS A 120 -21.59 24.88 -18.00
C LYS A 120 -20.23 24.62 -17.32
N LEU A 121 -20.24 24.42 -16.00
CA LEU A 121 -19.00 24.22 -15.20
C LEU A 121 -18.22 22.95 -15.59
N GLU A 122 -18.90 21.91 -16.09
CA GLU A 122 -18.28 20.63 -16.43
C GLU A 122 -17.85 20.51 -17.90
N GLU A 123 -18.13 21.51 -18.74
CA GLU A 123 -17.75 21.52 -20.14
C GLU A 123 -16.22 21.60 -20.29
N LYS A 124 -15.68 20.75 -21.18
CA LYS A 124 -14.25 20.61 -21.46
C LYS A 124 -13.93 20.83 -22.95
N CYS A 125 -14.94 20.83 -23.82
CA CYS A 125 -14.80 21.03 -25.24
C CYS A 125 -14.76 22.53 -25.57
N VAL A 126 -13.60 22.97 -26.05
CA VAL A 126 -13.36 24.34 -26.55
C VAL A 126 -13.74 24.54 -28.02
N LEU A 127 -14.48 23.60 -28.63
CA LEU A 127 -14.94 23.63 -30.03
C LEU A 127 -13.82 23.92 -31.07
N CYS A 128 -12.58 23.54 -30.78
CA CYS A 128 -11.42 23.81 -31.63
C CYS A 128 -11.41 23.09 -33.00
N GLY A 129 -12.30 22.10 -33.20
CA GLY A 129 -12.43 21.34 -34.44
C GLY A 129 -11.27 20.42 -34.79
N LEU A 130 -10.27 20.27 -33.91
CA LEU A 130 -9.13 19.37 -34.14
C LEU A 130 -9.54 17.89 -34.21
N CYS A 131 -10.50 17.45 -33.38
CA CYS A 131 -11.02 16.09 -33.41
C CYS A 131 -11.84 15.78 -34.67
N VAL A 132 -12.65 16.75 -35.14
CA VAL A 132 -13.43 16.68 -36.38
C VAL A 132 -12.49 16.58 -37.58
N ARG A 133 -11.54 17.52 -37.69
CA ARG A 133 -10.55 17.54 -38.78
C ARG A 133 -9.63 16.31 -38.78
N ALA A 134 -9.13 15.86 -37.64
CA ALA A 134 -8.40 14.59 -37.56
C ALA A 134 -9.24 13.37 -37.98
N CYS A 135 -10.57 13.42 -37.87
CA CYS A 135 -11.45 12.34 -38.34
C CYS A 135 -11.62 12.35 -39.88
N HIS A 136 -11.55 13.53 -40.50
CA HIS A 136 -11.62 13.74 -41.95
C HIS A 136 -10.25 13.62 -42.65
N GLU A 137 -9.31 14.49 -42.27
CA GLU A 137 -8.01 14.71 -42.92
C GLU A 137 -6.98 13.62 -42.63
N VAL A 138 -7.05 12.95 -41.46
CA VAL A 138 -6.03 11.97 -41.02
C VAL A 138 -6.59 10.55 -40.93
N ALA A 139 -7.82 10.39 -40.43
CA ALA A 139 -8.46 9.08 -40.32
C ALA A 139 -9.30 8.70 -41.55
N HIS A 140 -9.69 9.66 -42.39
CA HIS A 140 -10.54 9.49 -43.58
C HIS A 140 -11.84 8.72 -43.31
N LYS A 141 -12.58 9.11 -42.24
CA LYS A 141 -13.82 8.43 -41.82
C LYS A 141 -15.06 9.31 -41.74
N ASP A 142 -14.89 10.62 -41.55
CA ASP A 142 -15.99 11.60 -41.50
C ASP A 142 -17.12 11.30 -40.48
N VAL A 143 -16.79 10.54 -39.44
CA VAL A 143 -17.76 10.14 -38.40
C VAL A 143 -18.07 11.30 -37.45
N LEU A 144 -17.09 12.18 -37.18
CA LEU A 144 -17.24 13.31 -36.26
C LEU A 144 -17.55 14.61 -37.00
N GLY A 145 -18.57 15.33 -36.53
CA GLY A 145 -18.95 16.64 -37.06
C GLY A 145 -19.26 17.65 -35.97
N PHE A 146 -19.54 18.89 -36.39
CA PHE A 146 -20.21 19.87 -35.55
C PHE A 146 -21.72 19.83 -35.84
N ILE A 147 -22.52 19.73 -34.79
CA ILE A 147 -23.98 19.88 -34.84
C ILE A 147 -24.41 21.13 -34.08
N GLU A 148 -25.66 21.53 -34.27
CA GLU A 148 -26.23 22.79 -33.78
C GLU A 148 -25.48 24.05 -34.25
N ARG A 149 -25.93 25.22 -33.79
CA ARG A 149 -25.38 26.53 -34.15
C ARG A 149 -25.31 27.43 -32.92
N GLY A 150 -24.53 28.51 -33.01
CA GLY A 150 -24.45 29.50 -31.92
C GLY A 150 -23.93 28.91 -30.60
N PRO A 151 -24.53 29.26 -29.44
CA PRO A 151 -24.13 28.76 -28.13
C PRO A 151 -24.22 27.23 -27.97
N ASP A 152 -25.23 26.63 -28.60
CA ASP A 152 -25.57 25.20 -28.47
C ASP A 152 -24.69 24.28 -29.33
N ARG A 153 -23.83 24.87 -30.17
CA ARG A 153 -22.90 24.14 -31.04
C ARG A 153 -22.05 23.15 -30.24
N GLN A 154 -22.04 21.90 -30.68
CA GLN A 154 -21.33 20.80 -30.04
C GLN A 154 -20.68 19.87 -31.07
N VAL A 155 -19.79 18.98 -30.60
CA VAL A 155 -19.17 17.93 -31.42
C VAL A 155 -19.92 16.63 -31.17
N ALA A 156 -20.42 16.00 -32.23
CA ALA A 156 -21.17 14.75 -32.17
C ALA A 156 -20.81 13.85 -33.37
N MET A 157 -21.40 12.65 -33.43
CA MET A 157 -21.38 11.86 -34.67
C MET A 157 -22.35 12.45 -35.69
N ALA A 158 -21.99 12.42 -36.97
CA ALA A 158 -22.87 12.87 -38.04
C ALA A 158 -24.11 11.94 -38.18
N PHE A 159 -25.24 12.50 -38.63
CA PHE A 159 -26.46 11.78 -39.02
C PHE A 159 -27.15 10.92 -37.95
N ASP A 160 -27.06 11.28 -36.67
CA ASP A 160 -27.72 10.59 -35.55
C ASP A 160 -27.45 9.07 -35.54
N THR A 161 -26.30 8.65 -36.09
CA THR A 161 -25.90 7.25 -36.15
C THR A 161 -25.40 6.80 -34.79
N TYR A 162 -26.34 6.61 -33.85
CA TYR A 162 -26.15 5.88 -32.59
C TYR A 162 -25.63 4.45 -32.81
N ASN A 163 -25.65 3.96 -34.06
CA ASN A 163 -24.84 2.84 -34.52
C ASN A 163 -23.34 3.12 -34.34
N ALA A 164 -22.82 2.70 -33.19
CA ALA A 164 -21.40 2.60 -32.81
C ALA A 164 -20.55 1.66 -33.72
N ARG A 165 -21.00 1.39 -34.95
CA ARG A 165 -20.28 0.67 -36.02
C ARG A 165 -19.51 1.62 -36.95
N ALA A 166 -19.90 2.90 -37.03
CA ALA A 166 -19.21 3.88 -37.89
C ALA A 166 -17.83 4.26 -37.32
N CYS A 167 -17.73 4.44 -36.00
CA CYS A 167 -16.44 4.61 -35.32
C CYS A 167 -15.85 3.24 -34.95
N ASP A 168 -14.72 2.89 -35.56
CA ASP A 168 -13.97 1.66 -35.26
C ASP A 168 -13.03 1.78 -34.05
N ASP A 169 -13.09 2.90 -33.32
CA ASP A 169 -12.19 3.24 -32.21
C ASP A 169 -10.71 3.30 -32.63
N CYS A 170 -10.42 3.90 -33.79
CA CYS A 170 -9.05 4.20 -34.25
C CYS A 170 -8.30 5.26 -33.41
N ASN A 171 -8.98 5.95 -32.50
CA ASN A 171 -8.42 6.86 -31.49
C ASN A 171 -7.64 8.09 -31.99
N GLN A 172 -7.61 8.38 -33.30
CA GLN A 172 -6.92 9.58 -33.83
C GLN A 172 -7.44 10.87 -33.18
N CYS A 173 -8.75 11.05 -33.08
CA CYS A 173 -9.37 12.22 -32.44
C CYS A 173 -8.93 12.44 -30.96
N ILE A 174 -8.54 11.37 -30.24
CA ILE A 174 -7.95 11.48 -28.89
C ILE A 174 -6.60 12.18 -28.96
N THR A 175 -5.71 11.73 -29.85
CA THR A 175 -4.35 12.28 -30.03
C THR A 175 -4.37 13.78 -30.26
N TYR A 176 -5.28 14.27 -31.12
CA TYR A 176 -5.37 15.69 -31.49
C TYR A 176 -6.17 16.56 -30.50
N CYS A 177 -6.97 16.00 -29.58
CA CYS A 177 -7.80 16.81 -28.67
C CYS A 177 -6.95 17.58 -27.61
N PRO A 178 -6.93 18.93 -27.60
CA PRO A 178 -6.02 19.71 -26.74
C PRO A 178 -6.44 19.78 -25.26
N THR A 179 -7.71 19.43 -24.95
CA THR A 179 -8.26 19.44 -23.59
C THR A 179 -8.55 18.04 -23.03
N GLY A 180 -8.55 17.01 -23.88
CA GLY A 180 -9.00 15.65 -23.51
C GLY A 180 -10.52 15.48 -23.46
N ALA A 181 -11.32 16.48 -23.87
CA ALA A 181 -12.79 16.39 -23.79
C ALA A 181 -13.42 15.23 -24.58
N ILE A 182 -12.79 14.80 -25.69
CA ILE A 182 -13.39 13.90 -26.68
C ILE A 182 -13.81 12.52 -26.13
N THR A 183 -13.16 12.02 -25.08
CA THR A 183 -13.51 10.74 -24.42
C THR A 183 -14.56 10.89 -23.31
N GLN A 184 -15.10 12.09 -23.12
CA GLN A 184 -16.03 12.45 -22.04
C GLN A 184 -17.29 13.17 -22.58
N LEU A 185 -17.46 13.21 -23.91
CA LEU A 185 -18.70 13.66 -24.54
C LEU A 185 -19.72 12.52 -24.53
N GLU A 186 -20.97 12.84 -24.18
CA GLU A 186 -22.06 11.88 -24.14
C GLU A 186 -22.35 11.30 -25.54
N GLY A 187 -22.80 10.04 -25.59
CA GLY A 187 -23.14 9.34 -26.84
C GLY A 187 -21.94 8.89 -27.71
N LEU A 188 -20.70 9.27 -27.42
CA LEU A 188 -19.53 8.92 -28.26
C LEU A 188 -18.79 7.66 -27.77
N PRO A 189 -18.66 6.58 -28.58
CA PRO A 189 -17.96 5.34 -28.21
C PRO A 189 -16.42 5.43 -28.34
N ILE A 190 -15.83 6.59 -28.09
CA ILE A 190 -14.41 6.90 -28.36
C ILE A 190 -13.52 6.52 -27.16
N GLY A 191 -12.42 5.80 -27.41
CA GLY A 191 -11.53 5.29 -26.38
C GLY A 191 -12.05 4.03 -25.67
N HIS A 192 -13.17 3.47 -26.13
CA HIS A 192 -13.87 2.39 -25.45
C HIS A 192 -13.02 1.12 -25.32
N LYS A 193 -12.27 0.71 -26.34
CA LYS A 193 -11.39 -0.48 -26.29
C LYS A 193 -10.28 -0.30 -25.25
N TRP A 194 -9.67 0.89 -25.20
CA TRP A 194 -8.63 1.18 -24.22
C TRP A 194 -9.20 1.26 -22.79
N TYR A 195 -10.37 1.90 -22.60
CA TYR A 195 -11.03 1.97 -21.30
C TYR A 195 -11.45 0.57 -20.81
N ALA A 196 -12.00 -0.26 -21.70
CA ALA A 196 -12.32 -1.66 -21.41
C ALA A 196 -11.08 -2.47 -21.01
N ASN A 197 -9.95 -2.29 -21.70
CA ASN A 197 -8.68 -2.93 -21.35
C ASN A 197 -8.15 -2.48 -19.98
N ALA A 198 -8.15 -1.17 -19.70
CA ALA A 198 -7.76 -0.65 -18.39
C ALA A 198 -8.68 -1.19 -17.26
N LYS A 199 -9.99 -1.25 -17.52
CA LYS A 199 -10.99 -1.81 -16.59
C LYS A 199 -10.84 -3.32 -16.41
N LYS A 200 -10.39 -4.06 -17.44
CA LYS A 200 -10.07 -5.50 -17.35
C LYS A 200 -8.92 -5.72 -16.36
N TRP A 201 -7.83 -4.95 -16.46
CA TRP A 201 -6.72 -5.04 -15.50
C TRP A 201 -7.14 -4.74 -14.06
N ILE A 202 -7.95 -3.70 -13.83
CA ILE A 202 -8.49 -3.37 -12.51
C ILE A 202 -9.36 -4.52 -11.97
N ARG A 203 -10.22 -5.12 -12.81
CA ARG A 203 -11.03 -6.30 -12.43
C ARG A 203 -10.16 -7.51 -12.10
N THR A 204 -9.15 -7.83 -12.92
CA THR A 204 -8.22 -8.94 -12.65
C THR A 204 -7.49 -8.73 -11.33
N ARG A 205 -7.02 -7.50 -11.03
CA ARG A 205 -6.45 -7.14 -9.74
C ARG A 205 -7.41 -7.40 -8.58
N GLN A 206 -8.65 -6.90 -8.69
CA GLN A 206 -9.67 -7.06 -7.64
C GLN A 206 -10.02 -8.53 -7.39
N VAL A 207 -10.15 -9.34 -8.44
CA VAL A 207 -10.39 -10.79 -8.32
C VAL A 207 -9.24 -11.48 -7.60
N VAL A 208 -7.98 -11.20 -7.97
CA VAL A 208 -6.81 -11.76 -7.27
C VAL A 208 -6.75 -11.28 -5.82
N GLN A 209 -6.94 -9.99 -5.57
CA GLN A 209 -6.87 -9.38 -4.24
C GLN A 209 -7.93 -9.92 -3.27
N TYR A 210 -9.19 -10.04 -3.72
CA TYR A 210 -10.26 -10.63 -2.90
C TYR A 210 -10.12 -12.15 -2.80
N GLY A 211 -9.59 -12.83 -3.82
CA GLY A 211 -9.20 -14.24 -3.74
C GLY A 211 -8.11 -14.49 -2.69
N MET A 212 -7.10 -13.61 -2.60
CA MET A 212 -6.05 -13.69 -1.57
C MET A 212 -6.58 -13.34 -0.18
N LEU A 213 -7.53 -12.42 -0.05
CA LEU A 213 -8.21 -12.15 1.22
C LEU A 213 -9.08 -13.35 1.67
N ALA A 214 -9.80 -13.98 0.74
CA ALA A 214 -10.57 -15.19 1.02
C ALA A 214 -9.65 -16.37 1.39
N LEU A 215 -8.53 -16.55 0.68
CA LEU A 215 -7.50 -17.53 1.02
C LEU A 215 -6.93 -17.28 2.41
N PHE A 216 -6.61 -16.02 2.77
CA PHE A 216 -6.18 -15.66 4.11
C PHE A 216 -7.23 -16.04 5.17
N ALA A 217 -8.51 -15.72 4.94
CA ALA A 217 -9.59 -16.05 5.86
C ALA A 217 -9.76 -17.57 6.04
N ILE A 218 -9.72 -18.36 4.94
CA ILE A 218 -9.77 -19.82 4.99
C ILE A 218 -8.59 -20.37 5.79
N LEU A 219 -7.36 -19.98 5.46
CA LEU A 219 -6.14 -20.42 6.14
C LEU A 219 -6.15 -20.02 7.62
N PHE A 220 -6.65 -18.84 7.95
CA PHE A 220 -6.82 -18.40 9.33
C PHE A 220 -7.80 -19.31 10.11
N LEU A 221 -8.97 -19.63 9.54
CA LEU A 221 -9.94 -20.56 10.13
C LEU A 221 -9.40 -21.99 10.33
N THR A 222 -8.42 -22.42 9.51
CA THR A 222 -7.72 -23.68 9.80
C THR A 222 -6.89 -23.59 11.08
N THR A 223 -6.27 -22.43 11.34
CA THR A 223 -5.36 -22.19 12.48
C THR A 223 -6.12 -22.30 13.80
N SER A 224 -7.34 -21.74 13.87
CA SER A 224 -8.26 -21.85 15.02
C SER A 224 -8.98 -23.20 15.13
N GLN A 225 -8.55 -24.22 14.39
CA GLN A 225 -9.04 -25.60 14.44
C GLN A 225 -10.48 -25.83 13.96
N ALA A 226 -11.13 -24.80 13.39
CA ALA A 226 -12.46 -24.93 12.81
C ALA A 226 -12.48 -25.84 11.56
N LEU A 227 -11.36 -25.98 10.85
CA LEU A 227 -11.18 -26.88 9.70
C LEU A 227 -9.92 -27.75 9.84
N GLN A 228 -10.05 -29.06 9.59
CA GLN A 228 -8.96 -30.07 9.69
C GLN A 228 -8.02 -30.09 8.46
N LEU A 229 -7.55 -28.92 8.01
CA LEU A 229 -6.63 -28.82 6.86
C LEU A 229 -5.14 -28.88 7.27
N PRO A 230 -4.21 -29.17 6.34
CA PRO A 230 -2.79 -29.34 6.64
C PRO A 230 -2.14 -28.08 7.24
N VAL A 231 -1.47 -28.25 8.38
CA VAL A 231 -0.90 -27.15 9.20
C VAL A 231 0.16 -26.32 8.46
N ASN A 232 0.84 -26.90 7.46
CA ASN A 232 1.90 -26.24 6.70
C ASN A 232 1.42 -25.09 5.80
N LEU A 233 0.11 -24.98 5.55
CA LEU A 233 -0.47 -23.95 4.69
C LEU A 233 -0.89 -22.69 5.48
N SER A 234 -1.19 -22.80 6.77
CA SER A 234 -1.85 -21.69 7.50
C SER A 234 -0.94 -20.48 7.77
N ASN A 235 0.38 -20.67 7.77
CA ASN A 235 1.37 -19.60 7.95
C ASN A 235 1.95 -19.05 6.63
N LEU A 236 1.34 -19.39 5.47
CA LEU A 236 1.82 -19.02 4.14
C LEU A 236 2.10 -17.53 3.97
N PHE A 237 1.16 -16.66 4.39
CA PHE A 237 1.32 -15.21 4.26
C PHE A 237 2.50 -14.65 5.07
N SER A 238 2.80 -15.25 6.22
CA SER A 238 3.99 -14.92 7.04
C SER A 238 5.28 -15.37 6.33
N ARG A 239 5.30 -16.58 5.75
CA ARG A 239 6.50 -17.11 5.05
C ARG A 239 6.85 -16.35 3.77
N PHE A 240 5.86 -15.74 3.12
CA PHE A 240 6.06 -14.85 1.96
C PHE A 240 6.37 -13.39 2.35
N ASP A 241 6.41 -13.06 3.64
CA ASP A 241 6.65 -11.70 4.12
C ASP A 241 8.17 -11.37 4.18
N PRO A 242 8.68 -10.46 3.32
CA PRO A 242 10.10 -10.12 3.32
C PRO A 242 10.55 -9.34 4.55
N LEU A 243 9.66 -8.65 5.29
CA LEU A 243 10.05 -8.00 6.54
C LEU A 243 10.31 -9.07 7.60
N GLN A 244 9.36 -9.98 7.80
CA GLN A 244 9.52 -11.07 8.77
C GLN A 244 10.75 -11.94 8.44
N ALA A 245 10.94 -12.29 7.17
CA ALA A 245 12.09 -13.06 6.71
C ALA A 245 13.42 -12.37 7.02
N ILE A 246 13.61 -11.14 6.55
CA ILE A 246 14.90 -10.43 6.65
C ILE A 246 15.22 -10.11 8.11
N MET A 247 14.25 -9.61 8.89
CA MET A 247 14.50 -9.26 10.29
C MET A 247 14.81 -10.49 11.14
N SER A 248 14.11 -11.62 10.93
CA SER A 248 14.40 -12.86 11.67
C SER A 248 15.76 -13.46 11.32
N MET A 249 16.19 -13.41 10.05
CA MET A 249 17.53 -13.88 9.66
C MET A 249 18.65 -12.99 10.23
N ILE A 250 18.42 -11.67 10.33
CA ILE A 250 19.37 -10.74 10.96
C ILE A 250 19.49 -10.99 12.45
N ALA A 251 18.36 -11.12 13.16
CA ALA A 251 18.33 -11.35 14.60
C ALA A 251 18.92 -12.70 14.98
N ALA A 252 18.47 -13.79 14.34
CA ALA A 252 19.00 -15.13 14.56
C ALA A 252 20.43 -15.35 14.03
N ARG A 253 20.95 -14.44 13.18
CA ARG A 253 22.25 -14.55 12.49
C ARG A 253 22.40 -15.82 11.64
N GLU A 254 21.27 -16.37 11.18
CA GLU A 254 21.14 -17.65 10.50
C GLU A 254 20.21 -17.54 9.29
N ILE A 255 20.45 -18.34 8.25
CA ILE A 255 19.53 -18.46 7.11
C ILE A 255 18.40 -19.42 7.49
N LEU A 256 17.20 -18.87 7.71
CA LEU A 256 16.00 -19.62 8.09
C LEU A 256 15.29 -20.20 6.84
N PRO A 257 15.32 -21.52 6.56
CA PRO A 257 14.81 -22.07 5.30
C PRO A 257 13.29 -21.90 5.14
N LEU A 258 12.55 -21.82 6.24
CA LEU A 258 11.10 -21.59 6.28
C LEU A 258 10.68 -20.26 5.63
N TYR A 259 11.59 -19.30 5.54
CA TYR A 259 11.37 -17.97 4.96
C TYR A 259 11.88 -17.81 3.51
N LEU A 260 12.45 -18.86 2.89
CA LEU A 260 12.82 -18.83 1.48
C LEU A 260 11.67 -18.42 0.52
N PRO A 261 10.38 -18.71 0.78
CA PRO A 261 9.28 -18.22 -0.06
C PRO A 261 9.21 -16.68 -0.19
N ALA A 262 9.73 -15.91 0.77
CA ALA A 262 9.82 -14.45 0.68
C ALA A 262 10.67 -13.95 -0.51
N ILE A 263 11.58 -14.79 -1.04
CA ILE A 263 12.32 -14.50 -2.28
C ILE A 263 11.36 -14.25 -3.44
N VAL A 264 10.23 -14.96 -3.52
CA VAL A 264 9.20 -14.74 -4.56
C VAL A 264 8.64 -13.32 -4.46
N THR A 265 8.35 -12.83 -3.25
CA THR A 265 7.89 -11.46 -3.02
C THR A 265 8.95 -10.42 -3.37
N ILE A 266 10.22 -10.68 -3.07
CA ILE A 266 11.35 -9.80 -3.43
C ILE A 266 11.52 -9.74 -4.95
N VAL A 267 11.56 -10.88 -5.64
CA VAL A 267 11.68 -10.95 -7.10
C VAL A 267 10.46 -10.30 -7.78
N ALA A 268 9.25 -10.58 -7.31
CA ALA A 268 8.04 -9.90 -7.80
C ALA A 268 8.11 -8.39 -7.60
N THR A 269 8.75 -7.91 -6.53
CA THR A 269 8.97 -6.48 -6.28
C THR A 269 9.98 -5.87 -7.25
N LEU A 270 11.08 -6.57 -7.54
CA LEU A 270 12.10 -6.15 -8.51
C LEU A 270 11.62 -6.24 -9.97
N VAL A 271 10.61 -7.04 -10.28
CA VAL A 271 10.02 -7.12 -11.63
C VAL A 271 8.82 -6.16 -11.80
N LEU A 272 7.91 -6.11 -10.82
CA LEU A 272 6.59 -5.46 -10.95
C LEU A 272 6.40 -4.25 -10.02
N GLY A 273 7.37 -3.89 -9.19
CA GLY A 273 7.22 -2.85 -8.17
C GLY A 273 6.39 -3.31 -6.98
N ARG A 274 5.71 -2.39 -6.29
CA ARG A 274 5.05 -2.63 -4.98
C ARG A 274 3.72 -3.40 -5.08
N VAL A 275 3.69 -4.41 -5.96
CA VAL A 275 2.55 -5.24 -6.37
C VAL A 275 1.92 -6.01 -5.18
N TRP A 276 2.75 -6.48 -4.24
CA TRP A 276 2.30 -7.17 -3.02
C TRP A 276 1.20 -6.39 -2.29
N CYS A 277 1.37 -5.07 -2.15
CA CYS A 277 0.47 -4.21 -1.39
C CYS A 277 -0.93 -4.03 -2.03
N SER A 278 -1.13 -4.33 -3.31
CA SER A 278 -2.45 -4.21 -3.97
C SER A 278 -3.01 -5.51 -4.56
N TRP A 279 -2.20 -6.57 -4.69
CA TRP A 279 -2.62 -7.84 -5.27
C TRP A 279 -2.65 -8.99 -4.25
N ILE A 280 -1.80 -8.98 -3.21
CA ILE A 280 -1.58 -10.16 -2.35
C ILE A 280 -1.85 -9.86 -0.87
N CYS A 281 -1.44 -8.70 -0.37
CA CYS A 281 -1.53 -8.34 1.05
C CYS A 281 -3.00 -8.28 1.54
N PRO A 282 -3.45 -9.16 2.46
CA PRO A 282 -4.85 -9.21 2.91
C PRO A 282 -5.25 -7.95 3.70
N LEU A 283 -4.35 -7.38 4.51
CA LEU A 283 -4.60 -6.07 5.16
C LEU A 283 -4.78 -4.97 4.11
N GLY A 284 -4.02 -5.02 3.01
CA GLY A 284 -4.17 -4.11 1.88
C GLY A 284 -5.51 -4.25 1.15
N ALA A 285 -6.14 -5.43 1.16
CA ALA A 285 -7.49 -5.66 0.66
C ALA A 285 -8.55 -5.06 1.59
N ILE A 286 -8.44 -5.31 2.91
CA ILE A 286 -9.33 -4.73 3.92
C ILE A 286 -9.30 -3.20 3.85
N LEU A 287 -8.12 -2.59 3.81
CA LEU A 287 -7.96 -1.13 3.68
C LEU A 287 -8.42 -0.56 2.32
N GLU A 288 -8.71 -1.41 1.33
CA GLU A 288 -9.30 -0.98 0.05
C GLU A 288 -10.84 -1.05 0.04
N LEU A 289 -11.45 -1.90 0.86
CA LEU A 289 -12.90 -1.96 1.04
C LEU A 289 -13.44 -0.71 1.75
N PHE A 290 -12.72 -0.25 2.77
CA PHE A 290 -13.13 0.90 3.60
C PHE A 290 -12.43 2.22 3.18
N GLY A 291 -12.88 3.34 3.78
CA GLY A 291 -12.26 4.66 3.63
C GLY A 291 -12.71 5.48 2.41
N PRO A 292 -12.55 6.82 2.46
CA PRO A 292 -13.02 7.72 1.41
C PRO A 292 -12.25 7.57 0.10
N LYS A 293 -12.93 7.77 -1.03
CA LYS A 293 -12.29 7.97 -2.34
C LYS A 293 -11.87 9.44 -2.43
N GLY A 294 -10.59 9.73 -2.65
CA GLY A 294 -10.13 11.12 -2.88
C GLY A 294 -8.80 11.49 -2.23
N THR A 295 -8.54 12.79 -2.23
CA THR A 295 -7.21 13.41 -2.23
C THR A 295 -6.43 13.39 -0.91
N ARG A 296 -5.12 13.62 -1.03
CA ARG A 296 -4.13 13.86 0.04
C ARG A 296 -4.61 14.97 0.98
N LYS A 297 -4.83 14.63 2.25
CA LYS A 297 -5.08 15.54 3.39
C LYS A 297 -3.83 15.77 4.25
N MET A 298 -3.01 14.73 4.43
CA MET A 298 -1.86 14.76 5.35
C MET A 298 -0.60 15.36 4.72
N LYS A 299 0.20 16.03 5.55
CA LYS A 299 1.45 16.71 5.15
C LYS A 299 2.47 15.72 4.54
N PRO A 300 3.29 16.16 3.57
CA PRO A 300 4.24 15.29 2.86
C PRO A 300 5.17 14.45 3.73
N TRP A 301 5.79 15.07 4.75
CA TRP A 301 6.82 14.46 5.59
C TRP A 301 6.35 13.22 6.37
N PHE A 302 5.04 13.06 6.64
CA PHE A 302 4.51 11.88 7.35
C PHE A 302 4.87 10.56 6.64
N ARG A 303 5.15 10.58 5.32
CA ARG A 303 5.62 9.40 4.57
C ARG A 303 6.97 8.86 5.08
N GLN A 304 7.76 9.65 5.79
CA GLN A 304 9.05 9.24 6.36
C GLN A 304 8.91 8.32 7.59
N ILE A 305 7.77 8.36 8.30
CA ILE A 305 7.58 7.66 9.58
C ILE A 305 7.77 6.14 9.45
N LYS A 306 7.23 5.51 8.40
CA LYS A 306 7.46 4.08 8.11
C LYS A 306 8.93 3.72 7.87
N TYR A 307 9.75 4.65 7.37
CA TYR A 307 11.19 4.42 7.23
C TYR A 307 11.87 4.52 8.60
N VAL A 308 11.43 5.43 9.48
CA VAL A 308 11.88 5.47 10.89
C VAL A 308 11.53 4.16 11.60
N PHE A 309 10.30 3.65 11.48
CA PHE A 309 9.94 2.34 12.04
C PHE A 309 10.76 1.19 11.43
N LEU A 310 11.01 1.18 10.12
CA LEU A 310 11.87 0.18 9.50
C LEU A 310 13.31 0.24 10.04
N ILE A 311 13.88 1.43 10.24
CA ILE A 311 15.21 1.61 10.81
C ILE A 311 15.25 1.15 12.27
N VAL A 312 14.24 1.47 13.09
CA VAL A 312 14.14 1.01 14.47
C VAL A 312 14.07 -0.52 14.53
N ILE A 313 13.20 -1.15 13.74
CA ILE A 313 13.09 -2.62 13.67
C ILE A 313 14.41 -3.25 13.20
N PHE A 314 15.06 -2.69 12.17
CA PHE A 314 16.35 -3.18 11.67
C PHE A 314 17.48 -3.05 12.69
N VAL A 315 17.60 -1.91 13.38
CA VAL A 315 18.60 -1.71 14.43
C VAL A 315 18.35 -2.70 15.58
N MET A 316 17.11 -2.89 16.01
CA MET A 316 16.80 -3.85 17.08
C MET A 316 17.09 -5.30 16.66
N ALA A 317 16.79 -5.68 15.41
CA ALA A 317 17.16 -6.98 14.88
C ALA A 317 18.69 -7.22 14.89
N LEU A 318 19.53 -6.21 14.61
CA LEU A 318 21.00 -6.36 14.73
C LEU A 318 21.47 -6.73 16.16
N PHE A 319 20.70 -6.33 17.17
CA PHE A 319 20.91 -6.66 18.58
C PHE A 319 20.09 -7.87 19.07
N GLY A 320 19.50 -8.67 18.18
CA GLY A 320 18.69 -9.86 18.50
C GLY A 320 17.23 -9.58 18.86
N SER A 321 16.84 -8.31 19.06
CA SER A 321 15.49 -7.97 19.48
C SER A 321 14.52 -7.81 18.31
N LEU A 322 13.60 -8.77 18.18
CA LEU A 322 12.43 -8.67 17.31
C LEU A 322 11.21 -7.97 17.97
N ALA A 323 11.42 -7.22 19.05
CA ALA A 323 10.33 -6.72 19.91
C ALA A 323 9.28 -5.84 19.19
N PHE A 324 9.62 -5.17 18.08
CA PHE A 324 8.67 -4.35 17.29
C PHE A 324 8.01 -5.08 16.11
N MET A 325 8.21 -6.40 15.94
CA MET A 325 7.56 -7.16 14.87
C MET A 325 6.02 -7.20 14.96
N TRP A 326 5.42 -6.79 16.09
CA TRP A 326 3.98 -6.57 16.19
C TRP A 326 3.45 -5.41 15.31
N LEU A 327 4.34 -4.54 14.79
CA LEU A 327 4.01 -3.51 13.78
C LEU A 327 3.95 -4.05 12.34
N ASP A 328 4.27 -5.33 12.11
CA ASP A 328 4.16 -5.96 10.81
C ASP A 328 2.68 -6.13 10.39
N PRO A 329 2.25 -5.73 9.18
CA PRO A 329 0.84 -5.79 8.78
C PRO A 329 0.22 -7.20 8.75
N ILE A 330 0.99 -8.27 8.53
CA ILE A 330 0.48 -9.64 8.60
C ILE A 330 0.29 -10.05 10.06
N THR A 331 1.26 -9.71 10.92
CA THR A 331 1.17 -9.91 12.37
C THR A 331 0.00 -9.16 12.99
N ILE A 332 -0.18 -7.86 12.67
CA ILE A 332 -1.34 -7.06 13.12
C ILE A 332 -2.65 -7.76 12.75
N LEU A 333 -2.76 -8.24 11.50
CA LEU A 333 -3.99 -8.87 11.02
C LEU A 333 -4.26 -10.22 11.70
N VAL A 334 -3.26 -11.09 11.78
CA VAL A 334 -3.39 -12.40 12.45
C VAL A 334 -3.75 -12.24 13.92
N ARG A 335 -3.13 -11.28 14.62
CA ARG A 335 -3.43 -10.99 16.03
C ARG A 335 -4.80 -10.36 16.23
N GLY A 336 -5.18 -9.39 15.38
CA GLY A 336 -6.44 -8.64 15.53
C GLY A 336 -7.69 -9.39 15.09
N VAL A 337 -7.54 -10.45 14.28
CA VAL A 337 -8.63 -11.35 13.86
C VAL A 337 -8.74 -12.58 14.80
N ALA A 338 -7.93 -12.64 15.88
CA ALA A 338 -8.01 -13.68 16.90
C ALA A 338 -9.44 -13.89 17.40
N ASP A 339 -9.83 -15.17 17.47
CA ASP A 339 -11.22 -15.63 17.49
C ASP A 339 -12.13 -14.91 18.51
N PRO A 340 -13.18 -14.19 18.05
CA PRO A 340 -14.17 -13.56 18.92
C PRO A 340 -14.88 -14.54 19.88
N ILE A 341 -14.97 -15.83 19.57
CA ILE A 341 -15.59 -16.83 20.46
C ILE A 341 -14.67 -17.11 21.66
N SER A 342 -13.37 -17.31 21.43
CA SER A 342 -12.35 -17.36 22.48
C SER A 342 -12.30 -16.07 23.31
N VAL A 343 -12.53 -14.90 22.69
CA VAL A 343 -12.65 -13.61 23.39
C VAL A 343 -13.88 -13.60 24.30
N VAL A 344 -15.06 -13.97 23.80
CA VAL A 344 -16.30 -14.06 24.59
C VAL A 344 -16.16 -15.03 25.76
N TRP A 345 -15.55 -16.21 25.55
CA TRP A 345 -15.27 -17.16 26.64
C TRP A 345 -14.29 -16.56 27.68
N SER A 346 -13.22 -15.92 27.21
CA SER A 346 -12.20 -15.33 28.10
C SER A 346 -12.68 -14.12 28.93
N ILE A 347 -13.67 -13.36 28.44
CA ILE A 347 -14.25 -12.20 29.13
C ILE A 347 -14.85 -12.62 30.48
N VAL A 348 -15.42 -13.82 30.54
CA VAL A 348 -16.11 -14.37 31.72
C VAL A 348 -15.13 -14.84 32.80
N GLU A 349 -13.97 -15.40 32.44
CA GLU A 349 -13.18 -16.22 33.39
C GLU A 349 -11.84 -15.63 33.88
N ASN A 350 -11.11 -14.80 33.13
CA ASN A 350 -9.69 -14.51 33.47
C ASN A 350 -9.20 -13.04 33.28
N PRO A 351 -8.61 -12.37 34.32
CA PRO A 351 -8.20 -10.96 34.22
C PRO A 351 -6.92 -10.68 33.39
N GLY A 352 -5.85 -11.48 33.54
CA GLY A 352 -4.53 -11.18 32.97
C GLY A 352 -4.45 -11.28 31.44
N PHE A 353 -5.34 -12.06 30.84
CA PHE A 353 -5.49 -12.24 29.39
C PHE A 353 -6.15 -11.03 28.70
N ARG A 354 -6.87 -10.19 29.46
CA ARG A 354 -7.67 -9.08 28.91
C ARG A 354 -6.80 -8.08 28.13
N VAL A 355 -5.64 -7.71 28.67
CA VAL A 355 -4.85 -6.57 28.18
C VAL A 355 -4.23 -6.83 26.79
N THR A 356 -3.50 -7.93 26.61
CA THR A 356 -2.80 -8.26 25.35
C THR A 356 -3.74 -8.47 24.17
N THR A 357 -4.92 -9.04 24.43
CA THR A 357 -5.94 -9.33 23.42
C THR A 357 -6.72 -8.06 23.06
N LEU A 358 -7.15 -7.26 24.05
CA LEU A 358 -7.78 -5.96 23.82
C LEU A 358 -6.86 -5.01 23.04
N LEU A 359 -5.56 -4.99 23.34
CA LEU A 359 -4.57 -4.20 22.59
C LEU A 359 -4.40 -4.66 21.14
N SER A 360 -4.47 -5.97 20.88
CA SER A 360 -4.40 -6.52 19.52
C SER A 360 -5.62 -6.12 18.69
N ILE A 361 -6.81 -6.18 19.29
CA ILE A 361 -8.07 -5.73 18.67
C ILE A 361 -8.07 -4.20 18.48
N ALA A 362 -7.70 -3.44 19.51
CA ALA A 362 -7.62 -1.98 19.46
C ALA A 362 -6.63 -1.49 18.40
N MET A 363 -5.50 -2.19 18.21
CA MET A 363 -4.54 -1.89 17.14
C MET A 363 -5.15 -2.13 15.75
N LEU A 364 -5.82 -3.27 15.50
CA LEU A 364 -6.46 -3.50 14.20
C LEU A 364 -7.61 -2.50 13.96
N ALA A 365 -8.40 -2.19 14.99
CA ALA A 365 -9.44 -1.17 14.95
C ALA A 365 -8.86 0.23 14.66
N LEU A 366 -7.70 0.58 15.23
CA LEU A 366 -6.98 1.82 14.94
C LEU A 366 -6.49 1.86 13.48
N VAL A 367 -5.92 0.75 12.98
CA VAL A 367 -5.47 0.65 11.57
C VAL A 367 -6.62 0.85 10.58
N ILE A 368 -7.80 0.28 10.88
CA ILE A 368 -9.01 0.47 10.08
C ILE A 368 -9.59 1.88 10.29
N GLY A 369 -9.58 2.42 11.51
CA GLY A 369 -10.05 3.77 11.85
C GLY A 369 -9.28 4.87 11.14
N LEU A 370 -7.95 4.78 11.11
CA LEU A 370 -7.08 5.70 10.37
C LEU A 370 -7.36 5.71 8.86
N ASN A 371 -7.92 4.63 8.31
CA ASN A 371 -8.29 4.52 6.89
C ASN A 371 -9.45 5.45 6.51
N PHE A 372 -10.22 5.97 7.47
CA PHE A 372 -11.27 6.98 7.22
C PHE A 372 -10.70 8.39 7.06
N ILE A 373 -9.49 8.66 7.58
CA ILE A 373 -8.79 9.94 7.39
C ILE A 373 -8.33 10.04 5.94
N GLU A 374 -7.53 9.06 5.49
CA GLU A 374 -7.10 8.87 4.12
C GLU A 374 -7.09 7.38 3.76
N LYS A 375 -7.45 7.06 2.52
CA LYS A 375 -7.40 5.68 2.04
C LYS A 375 -5.97 5.12 2.11
N ARG A 376 -5.85 3.88 2.58
CA ARG A 376 -4.61 3.14 2.81
C ARG A 376 -3.61 3.86 3.73
N PHE A 377 -4.09 4.64 4.72
CA PHE A 377 -3.28 5.40 5.69
C PHE A 377 -2.08 4.59 6.24
N TRP A 378 -2.33 3.39 6.76
CA TRP A 378 -1.28 2.52 7.32
C TRP A 378 -0.18 2.21 6.30
N CYS A 379 -0.55 1.75 5.10
CA CYS A 379 0.38 1.42 4.00
C CYS A 379 1.18 2.64 3.50
N ARG A 380 0.64 3.84 3.71
CA ARG A 380 1.20 5.12 3.28
C ARG A 380 2.23 5.67 4.27
N TYR A 381 1.94 5.59 5.57
CA TYR A 381 2.71 6.29 6.61
C TYR A 381 3.41 5.42 7.65
N LEU A 382 2.86 4.25 7.98
CA LEU A 382 3.27 3.50 9.18
C LEU A 382 3.79 2.08 8.88
N CYS A 383 3.42 1.49 7.75
CA CYS A 383 3.73 0.08 7.44
C CYS A 383 5.23 -0.17 7.13
N PRO A 384 5.99 -0.88 8.00
CA PRO A 384 7.43 -1.14 7.79
C PRO A 384 7.68 -2.12 6.64
N LEU A 385 6.83 -3.15 6.47
CA LEU A 385 6.82 -4.01 5.29
C LEU A 385 6.64 -3.18 4.01
N GLY A 386 5.75 -2.20 4.09
CA GLY A 386 5.51 -1.26 3.02
C GLY A 386 6.75 -0.42 2.69
N ALA A 387 7.58 -0.07 3.67
CA ALA A 387 8.81 0.69 3.47
C ALA A 387 9.90 -0.15 2.76
N ILE A 388 10.17 -1.38 3.22
CA ILE A 388 11.21 -2.23 2.63
C ILE A 388 10.88 -2.62 1.18
N ILE A 389 9.63 -2.99 0.89
CA ILE A 389 9.15 -3.24 -0.49
C ILE A 389 9.19 -1.94 -1.33
N GLY A 390 8.93 -0.78 -0.73
CA GLY A 390 9.04 0.52 -1.39
C GLY A 390 10.46 0.83 -1.87
N LEU A 391 11.48 0.54 -1.05
CA LEU A 391 12.89 0.68 -1.43
C LEU A 391 13.25 -0.23 -2.61
N GLY A 392 12.85 -1.51 -2.57
CA GLY A 392 13.04 -2.45 -3.67
C GLY A 392 12.34 -2.00 -4.97
N SER A 393 11.17 -1.37 -4.85
CA SER A 393 10.37 -0.91 -6.00
C SER A 393 11.03 0.20 -6.83
N LYS A 394 12.04 0.89 -6.29
CA LYS A 394 12.87 1.85 -7.07
C LYS A 394 13.71 1.19 -8.16
N PHE A 395 13.96 -0.12 -8.03
CA PHE A 395 14.67 -0.95 -9.00
C PHE A 395 13.72 -1.73 -9.91
N ALA A 396 12.40 -1.64 -9.70
CA ALA A 396 11.38 -2.40 -10.43
C ALA A 396 11.55 -2.31 -11.95
N TRP A 397 11.53 -3.44 -12.67
CA TRP A 397 11.67 -3.43 -14.11
C TRP A 397 10.46 -2.82 -14.80
N ILE A 398 9.24 -3.18 -14.42
CA ILE A 398 7.99 -2.66 -14.99
C ILE A 398 7.45 -1.53 -14.10
N ARG A 399 7.20 -0.36 -14.70
CA ARG A 399 6.69 0.83 -13.99
C ARG A 399 5.62 1.55 -14.79
N ARG A 400 4.84 2.39 -14.11
CA ARG A 400 3.97 3.39 -14.74
C ARG A 400 4.82 4.38 -15.55
N ARG A 401 4.41 4.61 -16.80
CA ARG A 401 4.95 5.59 -17.74
C ARG A 401 3.84 6.57 -18.14
N VAL A 402 4.24 7.79 -18.46
CA VAL A 402 3.35 8.83 -19.02
C VAL A 402 3.98 9.31 -20.31
N ASN A 403 3.22 9.30 -21.40
CA ASN A 403 3.64 9.94 -22.64
C ASN A 403 3.48 11.46 -22.49
N GLU A 404 4.60 12.17 -22.32
CA GLU A 404 4.61 13.63 -22.11
C GLU A 404 4.03 14.40 -23.32
N ALA A 405 4.16 13.87 -24.54
CA ALA A 405 3.58 14.48 -25.74
C ALA A 405 2.05 14.41 -25.79
N SER A 406 1.46 13.34 -25.22
CA SER A 406 0.00 13.16 -25.19
C SER A 406 -0.66 13.71 -23.92
N CYS A 407 0.10 13.98 -22.86
CA CYS A 407 -0.44 14.31 -21.54
C CYS A 407 -0.85 15.81 -21.42
N VAL A 408 -2.15 16.09 -21.38
CA VAL A 408 -2.70 17.45 -21.17
C VAL A 408 -2.62 17.97 -19.72
N LYS A 409 -2.06 17.17 -18.79
CA LYS A 409 -1.99 17.45 -17.33
C LYS A 409 -3.35 17.79 -16.68
N CYS A 410 -4.41 17.01 -16.99
CA CYS A 410 -5.74 17.21 -16.40
C CYS A 410 -5.86 16.88 -14.88
N GLY A 411 -4.91 16.13 -14.32
CA GLY A 411 -4.90 15.75 -12.90
C GLY A 411 -5.82 14.59 -12.51
N ASP A 412 -6.66 14.05 -13.40
CA ASP A 412 -7.62 12.98 -13.06
C ASP A 412 -6.95 11.71 -12.49
N CYS A 413 -5.79 11.34 -13.05
CA CYS A 413 -4.99 10.23 -12.55
C CYS A 413 -4.44 10.46 -11.12
N VAL A 414 -4.21 11.72 -10.71
CA VAL A 414 -3.78 12.11 -9.36
C VAL A 414 -4.94 11.94 -8.38
N LYS A 415 -6.12 12.46 -8.74
CA LYS A 415 -7.36 12.33 -7.95
C LYS A 415 -7.74 10.86 -7.68
N GLN A 416 -7.53 9.99 -8.66
CA GLN A 416 -7.83 8.56 -8.59
C GLN A 416 -6.75 7.72 -7.88
N CYS A 417 -5.56 8.26 -7.57
CA CYS A 417 -4.45 7.47 -7.04
C CYS A 417 -4.62 7.16 -5.54
N PRO A 418 -4.87 5.90 -5.12
CA PRO A 418 -5.20 5.57 -3.73
C PRO A 418 -4.03 5.72 -2.74
N MET A 419 -2.81 5.92 -3.23
CA MET A 419 -1.60 6.14 -2.42
C MET A 419 -1.10 7.60 -2.46
N GLY A 420 -1.75 8.46 -3.27
CA GLY A 420 -1.23 9.79 -3.61
C GLY A 420 0.18 9.76 -4.21
N ALA A 421 0.52 8.69 -4.94
CA ALA A 421 1.87 8.40 -5.43
C ALA A 421 2.26 9.20 -6.69
N ILE A 422 1.34 10.03 -7.22
CA ILE A 422 1.53 10.82 -8.44
C ILE A 422 1.64 12.29 -8.04
N ASP A 423 2.70 12.93 -8.52
CA ASP A 423 2.98 14.34 -8.36
C ASP A 423 1.99 15.21 -9.19
N PRO A 424 1.33 16.22 -8.60
CA PRO A 424 0.32 17.03 -9.30
C PRO A 424 0.83 17.85 -10.49
N GLU A 425 2.08 18.32 -10.44
CA GLU A 425 2.62 19.29 -11.41
C GLU A 425 3.29 18.61 -12.61
N THR A 426 4.03 17.54 -12.33
CA THR A 426 4.80 16.76 -13.30
C THR A 426 4.03 15.54 -13.83
N ILE A 427 2.99 15.08 -13.11
CA ILE A 427 2.21 13.85 -13.41
C ILE A 427 3.06 12.56 -13.35
N LYS A 428 4.32 12.66 -12.92
CA LYS A 428 5.24 11.55 -12.67
C LYS A 428 4.86 10.90 -11.33
N ASN A 429 5.15 9.61 -11.17
CA ASN A 429 4.93 8.92 -9.90
C ASN A 429 6.24 8.59 -9.21
N ASP A 430 6.17 8.53 -7.89
CA ASP A 430 7.18 7.89 -7.05
C ASP A 430 7.05 6.35 -7.17
N PRO A 431 8.10 5.61 -7.56
CA PRO A 431 8.08 4.14 -7.58
C PRO A 431 7.91 3.48 -6.20
N ALA A 432 8.38 4.11 -5.12
CA ALA A 432 8.28 3.56 -3.76
C ALA A 432 6.85 3.65 -3.19
N GLU A 433 6.08 4.65 -3.62
CA GLU A 433 4.67 4.79 -3.24
C GLU A 433 3.71 4.06 -4.18
N CYS A 434 4.09 3.81 -5.44
CA CYS A 434 3.20 3.25 -6.45
C CYS A 434 2.96 1.74 -6.25
N ILE A 435 1.83 1.38 -5.67
CA ILE A 435 1.38 -0.02 -5.46
C ILE A 435 0.94 -0.75 -6.73
N MET A 436 1.10 -0.15 -7.93
CA MET A 436 0.79 -0.79 -9.22
C MET A 436 -0.66 -1.34 -9.32
N CYS A 437 -1.61 -0.60 -8.74
CA CYS A 437 -3.04 -0.91 -8.76
C CYS A 437 -3.74 -0.65 -10.12
N MET A 438 -3.06 0.07 -11.02
CA MET A 438 -3.52 0.46 -12.37
C MET A 438 -4.75 1.40 -12.44
N ASP A 439 -5.42 1.69 -11.31
CA ASP A 439 -6.61 2.58 -11.23
C ASP A 439 -6.41 3.95 -11.90
N CYS A 440 -5.17 4.47 -11.90
CA CYS A 440 -4.82 5.77 -12.49
C CYS A 440 -4.82 5.79 -14.02
N ALA A 441 -4.81 4.62 -14.69
CA ALA A 441 -4.84 4.54 -16.14
C ALA A 441 -6.25 4.83 -16.67
N ALA A 442 -7.26 4.05 -16.26
CA ALA A 442 -8.63 4.12 -16.77
C ALA A 442 -9.26 5.52 -16.91
N PRO A 443 -9.07 6.50 -15.99
CA PRO A 443 -9.63 7.85 -16.15
C PRO A 443 -8.84 8.77 -17.10
N CYS A 444 -7.73 8.34 -17.71
CA CYS A 444 -6.89 9.23 -18.53
C CYS A 444 -7.54 9.54 -19.90
N PRO A 445 -7.99 10.80 -20.16
CA PRO A 445 -8.72 11.14 -21.38
C PRO A 445 -7.88 11.16 -22.67
N LYS A 446 -6.55 11.01 -22.53
CA LYS A 446 -5.58 11.05 -23.63
C LYS A 446 -4.86 9.70 -23.81
N THR A 447 -5.34 8.66 -23.12
CA THR A 447 -4.77 7.30 -23.06
C THR A 447 -3.26 7.23 -22.76
N ALA A 448 -2.68 8.32 -22.24
CA ALA A 448 -1.24 8.59 -22.17
C ALA A 448 -0.49 7.80 -21.08
N ILE A 449 -1.20 7.00 -20.29
CA ILE A 449 -0.63 6.23 -19.17
C ILE A 449 -0.49 4.77 -19.59
N THR A 450 0.73 4.25 -19.47
CA THR A 450 1.09 2.86 -19.78
C THR A 450 1.88 2.23 -18.64
N PHE A 451 2.00 0.90 -18.62
CA PHE A 451 2.85 0.17 -17.70
C PHE A 451 3.84 -0.68 -18.50
N GLY A 452 5.15 -0.49 -18.28
CA GLY A 452 6.16 -1.16 -19.11
C GLY A 452 7.59 -0.99 -18.59
N ARG A 453 8.52 -1.71 -19.20
CA ARG A 453 9.94 -1.79 -18.81
C ARG A 453 10.57 -0.39 -18.68
N GLN A 454 11.12 -0.02 -17.52
CA GLN A 454 12.01 1.11 -17.29
C GLN A 454 13.31 0.57 -16.66
N PRO A 455 14.42 0.47 -17.41
CA PRO A 455 15.65 -0.10 -16.89
C PRO A 455 16.40 0.84 -15.92
N THR A 456 16.19 2.16 -16.00
CA THR A 456 16.90 3.12 -15.16
C THR A 456 16.23 3.28 -13.78
N PRO A 457 16.95 3.07 -12.66
CA PRO A 457 16.46 3.44 -11.33
C PRO A 457 16.17 4.94 -11.26
N ARG A 458 15.12 5.33 -10.53
CA ARG A 458 14.90 6.74 -10.15
C ARG A 458 15.10 6.89 -8.65
N TRP A 459 16.12 7.66 -8.31
CA TRP A 459 16.48 8.10 -6.98
C TRP A 459 16.32 9.62 -6.91
N HIS A 460 16.10 10.17 -5.71
CA HIS A 460 15.80 11.59 -5.46
C HIS A 460 14.35 11.99 -5.79
N HIS A 461 13.39 11.26 -5.20
CA HIS A 461 12.02 11.76 -5.01
C HIS A 461 11.88 12.52 -3.68
N GLU A 462 10.87 13.40 -3.57
CA GLU A 462 10.59 14.27 -2.39
C GLU A 462 10.51 13.52 -1.05
N PHE A 463 10.30 12.20 -1.08
CA PHE A 463 10.09 11.34 0.11
C PHE A 463 11.24 10.36 0.37
N ASP A 464 12.35 10.50 -0.36
CA ASP A 464 13.55 9.68 -0.16
C ASP A 464 14.28 10.13 1.11
N PRO A 465 14.53 9.24 2.09
CA PRO A 465 15.23 9.62 3.30
C PRO A 465 16.68 10.00 2.98
N SER A 466 17.07 11.21 3.38
CA SER A 466 18.43 11.72 3.21
C SER A 466 19.44 10.94 4.08
N ARG A 467 20.72 11.00 3.73
CA ARG A 467 21.80 10.40 4.56
C ARG A 467 21.74 10.89 6.01
N ARG A 468 21.37 12.16 6.24
CA ARG A 468 21.28 12.75 7.59
C ARG A 468 20.09 12.20 8.37
N GLU A 469 18.94 11.99 7.74
CA GLU A 469 17.76 11.39 8.38
C GLU A 469 17.97 9.88 8.66
N LEU A 470 18.63 9.16 7.75
CA LEU A 470 19.02 7.76 7.97
C LEU A 470 19.95 7.62 9.19
N LEU A 471 21.01 8.44 9.26
CA LEU A 471 21.95 8.43 10.37
C LEU A 471 21.31 8.91 11.67
N GLY A 472 20.47 9.96 11.63
CA GLY A 472 19.74 10.44 12.80
C GLY A 472 18.74 9.43 13.34
N GLY A 473 18.00 8.74 12.46
CA GLY A 473 17.09 7.66 12.82
C GLY A 473 17.83 6.46 13.43
N ALA A 474 18.95 6.06 12.84
CA ALA A 474 19.79 4.98 13.37
C ALA A 474 20.40 5.33 14.74
N ALA A 475 20.91 6.56 14.92
CA ALA A 475 21.41 7.05 16.19
C ALA A 475 20.32 7.12 17.27
N THR A 476 19.11 7.56 16.90
CA THR A 476 17.95 7.59 17.80
C THR A 476 17.51 6.18 18.21
N ALA A 477 17.50 5.23 17.27
CA ALA A 477 17.20 3.83 17.56
C ALA A 477 18.25 3.19 18.47
N ALA A 478 19.54 3.44 18.22
CA ALA A 478 20.63 2.95 19.06
C ALA A 478 20.60 3.55 20.47
N ALA A 479 20.39 4.87 20.60
CA ALA A 479 20.24 5.53 21.90
C ALA A 479 19.01 5.01 22.67
N GLY A 480 17.89 4.82 21.98
CA GLY A 480 16.69 4.19 22.55
C GLY A 480 16.97 2.78 23.07
N LEU A 481 17.64 1.94 22.28
CA LEU A 481 18.00 0.58 22.67
C LEU A 481 18.92 0.55 23.91
N VAL A 482 19.91 1.44 23.99
CA VAL A 482 20.75 1.58 25.21
C VAL A 482 19.89 1.96 26.42
N LEU A 483 19.01 2.95 26.29
CA LEU A 483 18.12 3.37 27.38
C LEU A 483 17.18 2.24 27.84
N PHE A 484 16.54 1.52 26.90
CA PHE A 484 15.66 0.39 27.24
C PHE A 484 16.41 -0.77 27.90
N ASN A 485 17.63 -1.07 27.46
CA ASN A 485 18.46 -2.15 28.03
C ASN A 485 19.08 -1.79 29.39
N THR A 486 19.16 -0.50 29.74
CA THR A 486 19.66 -0.04 31.05
C THR A 486 18.58 0.26 32.10
N GLY A 487 17.33 0.47 31.68
CA GLY A 487 16.30 1.11 32.53
C GLY A 487 15.13 0.26 33.02
N PHE A 488 14.79 -0.85 32.36
CA PHE A 488 13.68 -1.73 32.78
C PHE A 488 14.21 -3.02 33.40
N ALA A 489 13.68 -3.35 34.58
CA ALA A 489 14.21 -4.35 35.49
C ALA A 489 14.52 -5.72 34.84
N GLN A 490 15.69 -6.27 35.17
CA GLN A 490 16.05 -7.67 34.93
C GLN A 490 15.23 -8.62 35.83
N THR A 491 13.92 -8.72 35.63
CA THR A 491 13.20 -9.94 35.99
C THR A 491 13.68 -11.03 35.04
N LYS A 492 14.36 -12.06 35.55
CA LYS A 492 14.96 -13.11 34.73
C LYS A 492 13.87 -13.81 33.91
N SER A 493 13.97 -13.77 32.58
CA SER A 493 13.12 -14.55 31.68
C SER A 493 13.18 -16.07 31.93
N ASN A 494 14.20 -16.55 32.67
CA ASN A 494 14.30 -17.92 33.16
C ASN A 494 13.07 -18.40 33.94
N ASP A 495 12.21 -17.52 34.48
CA ASP A 495 10.94 -17.92 35.12
C ASP A 495 9.85 -18.37 34.13
N LEU A 496 10.07 -18.23 32.82
CA LEU A 496 9.07 -18.53 31.79
C LEU A 496 9.14 -19.97 31.29
N ILE A 497 8.02 -20.68 31.42
CA ILE A 497 7.85 -22.02 30.85
C ILE A 497 7.61 -21.86 29.35
N ARG A 498 8.63 -22.13 28.53
CA ARG A 498 8.54 -22.00 27.07
C ARG A 498 7.90 -23.22 26.40
N PRO A 499 7.43 -23.08 25.14
CA PRO A 499 6.89 -24.20 24.36
C PRO A 499 7.86 -25.39 24.24
N PRO A 500 7.38 -26.62 23.96
CA PRO A 500 8.23 -27.79 23.82
C PRO A 500 9.35 -27.59 22.79
N GLY A 501 10.58 -27.97 23.17
CA GLY A 501 11.76 -27.84 22.32
C GLY A 501 12.45 -26.48 22.36
N VAL A 502 11.88 -25.48 23.04
CA VAL A 502 12.57 -24.23 23.33
C VAL A 502 13.46 -24.42 24.56
N THR A 503 14.76 -24.61 24.34
CA THR A 503 15.76 -24.84 25.40
C THR A 503 16.64 -23.62 25.68
N ASN A 504 16.76 -22.70 24.71
CA ASN A 504 17.51 -21.45 24.84
C ASN A 504 16.58 -20.26 24.64
N GLU A 505 16.47 -19.42 25.66
CA GLU A 505 15.62 -18.23 25.65
C GLU A 505 16.10 -17.16 24.66
N ALA A 506 17.41 -16.94 24.54
CA ALA A 506 17.95 -15.93 23.63
C ALA A 506 17.66 -16.30 22.16
N GLU A 507 17.99 -17.52 21.76
CA GLU A 507 17.73 -18.04 20.41
C GLU A 507 16.24 -18.00 20.06
N PHE A 508 15.36 -18.26 21.03
CA PHE A 508 13.93 -18.13 20.87
C PHE A 508 13.49 -16.68 20.65
N LEU A 509 14.01 -15.72 21.41
CA LEU A 509 13.70 -14.29 21.27
C LEU A 509 14.20 -13.72 19.93
N ASP A 510 15.39 -14.16 19.48
CA ASP A 510 16.00 -13.83 18.20
C ASP A 510 15.17 -14.33 16.99
N LYS A 511 14.43 -15.44 17.17
CA LYS A 511 13.59 -16.06 16.12
C LYS A 511 12.10 -15.72 16.24
N CYS A 512 11.59 -15.28 17.40
CA CYS A 512 10.15 -15.13 17.63
C CYS A 512 9.59 -13.80 17.08
N ILE A 513 8.78 -13.88 16.02
CA ILE A 513 8.13 -12.69 15.42
C ILE A 513 6.86 -12.18 16.16
N ARG A 514 6.47 -12.79 17.30
CA ARG A 514 5.30 -12.37 18.12
C ARG A 514 3.96 -12.37 17.36
N CYS A 515 3.78 -13.33 16.43
CA CYS A 515 2.61 -13.43 15.55
C CYS A 515 1.37 -14.14 16.13
N ASP A 516 1.45 -14.69 17.35
CA ASP A 516 0.42 -15.48 18.04
C ASP A 516 -0.17 -16.70 17.30
N GLN A 517 0.33 -17.08 16.11
CA GLN A 517 -0.16 -18.27 15.38
C GLN A 517 -0.06 -19.57 16.21
N CYS A 518 0.97 -19.70 17.05
CA CYS A 518 1.12 -20.84 17.97
C CYS A 518 0.15 -20.80 19.16
N VAL A 519 -0.23 -19.61 19.64
CA VAL A 519 -1.25 -19.40 20.68
C VAL A 519 -2.62 -19.79 20.13
N GLN A 520 -2.96 -19.31 18.93
CA GLN A 520 -4.22 -19.62 18.24
C GLN A 520 -4.36 -21.11 17.90
N ALA A 521 -3.26 -21.78 17.56
CA ALA A 521 -3.23 -23.22 17.29
C ALA A 521 -3.23 -24.11 18.56
N CYS A 522 -3.29 -23.53 19.76
CA CYS A 522 -3.23 -24.29 21.02
C CYS A 522 -4.63 -24.77 21.46
N ALA A 523 -4.93 -26.06 21.22
CA ALA A 523 -6.27 -26.64 21.47
C ALA A 523 -6.71 -26.63 22.94
N THR A 524 -5.74 -26.70 23.84
CA THR A 524 -5.93 -26.74 25.29
C THR A 524 -5.66 -25.40 25.96
N HIS A 525 -5.53 -24.33 25.17
CA HIS A 525 -5.26 -22.96 25.60
C HIS A 525 -4.14 -22.84 26.65
N ALA A 526 -3.09 -23.65 26.51
CA ALA A 526 -1.95 -23.66 27.42
C ALA A 526 -0.96 -22.52 27.14
N LEU A 527 -0.90 -22.08 25.88
CA LEU A 527 -0.02 -21.00 25.42
C LEU A 527 -0.75 -19.66 25.50
N HIS A 528 -0.09 -18.67 26.08
CA HIS A 528 -0.56 -17.29 26.17
C HIS A 528 0.55 -16.32 25.80
N PRO A 529 0.24 -15.13 25.27
CA PRO A 529 1.21 -14.06 25.17
C PRO A 529 1.60 -13.53 26.55
N VAL A 530 2.87 -13.19 26.73
CA VAL A 530 3.36 -12.43 27.89
C VAL A 530 2.75 -11.02 27.90
N SER A 531 2.08 -10.69 29.02
CA SER A 531 1.55 -9.35 29.32
C SER A 531 2.61 -8.39 29.88
N PHE A 532 2.27 -7.10 30.02
CA PHE A 532 3.12 -6.11 30.68
C PHE A 532 3.52 -6.52 32.11
N GLY A 533 4.77 -6.26 32.49
CA GLY A 533 5.35 -6.63 33.80
C GLY A 533 6.63 -7.47 33.72
N MET A 534 7.03 -7.90 32.52
CA MET A 534 8.31 -8.57 32.24
C MET A 534 9.23 -7.69 31.40
N THR A 535 10.45 -8.18 31.12
CA THR A 535 11.40 -7.56 30.19
C THR A 535 10.76 -7.25 28.83
N TRP A 536 11.14 -6.12 28.22
CA TRP A 536 10.60 -5.65 26.94
C TRP A 536 10.69 -6.70 25.81
N ASP A 537 11.79 -7.44 25.74
CA ASP A 537 11.96 -8.49 24.72
C ASP A 537 11.02 -9.68 24.90
N ALA A 538 10.67 -10.05 26.13
CA ALA A 538 9.72 -11.12 26.38
C ALA A 538 8.26 -10.74 26.04
N PHE A 539 7.95 -9.46 25.87
CA PHE A 539 6.59 -8.98 25.61
C PHE A 539 5.97 -9.61 24.36
N TRP A 540 4.68 -10.00 24.44
CA TRP A 540 3.94 -10.71 23.40
C TRP A 540 4.55 -12.02 22.87
N THR A 541 5.52 -12.61 23.58
CA THR A 541 6.03 -13.95 23.27
C THR A 541 5.17 -15.04 23.94
N PRO A 542 5.02 -16.24 23.33
CA PRO A 542 4.25 -17.34 23.92
C PRO A 542 4.92 -17.96 25.16
N VAL A 543 4.16 -18.11 26.23
CA VAL A 543 4.52 -18.81 27.48
C VAL A 543 3.44 -19.82 27.84
N ILE A 544 3.81 -20.95 28.45
CA ILE A 544 2.88 -21.93 29.00
C ILE A 544 2.41 -21.47 30.39
N ASN A 545 1.09 -21.46 30.63
CA ASN A 545 0.52 -21.22 31.95
C ASN A 545 -0.32 -22.41 32.42
N GLY A 546 0.22 -23.21 33.34
CA GLY A 546 -0.42 -24.41 33.89
C GLY A 546 -1.72 -24.15 34.65
N SER A 547 -1.99 -22.91 35.08
CA SER A 547 -3.24 -22.53 35.76
C SER A 547 -4.38 -22.23 34.78
N LEU A 548 -4.09 -21.92 33.52
CA LEU A 548 -5.07 -21.55 32.50
C LEU A 548 -5.34 -22.67 31.48
N GLY A 549 -4.35 -23.51 31.23
CA GLY A 549 -4.44 -24.65 30.32
C GLY A 549 -3.27 -25.61 30.51
N TYR A 550 -3.15 -26.61 29.65
CA TYR A 550 -2.08 -27.61 29.76
C TYR A 550 -1.58 -28.08 28.40
N CYS A 551 -0.27 -28.31 28.27
CA CYS A 551 0.35 -28.77 27.05
C CYS A 551 0.00 -30.25 26.79
N ASN A 552 -1.03 -30.52 25.97
CA ASN A 552 -1.41 -31.89 25.62
C ASN A 552 -0.23 -32.59 24.91
N ASN A 553 0.26 -33.71 25.47
CA ASN A 553 1.45 -34.40 24.95
C ASN A 553 1.22 -35.02 23.56
N ASP A 554 -0.03 -35.22 23.16
CA ASP A 554 -0.42 -35.81 21.87
C ASP A 554 -0.67 -34.75 20.76
N CYS A 555 -0.17 -33.52 20.93
CA CYS A 555 -0.32 -32.43 19.95
C CYS A 555 0.98 -31.60 19.78
N ASN A 556 1.60 -31.63 18.60
CA ASN A 556 2.81 -30.86 18.26
C ASN A 556 2.53 -29.56 17.45
N ARG A 557 1.26 -29.16 17.33
CA ARG A 557 0.81 -28.14 16.37
C ARG A 557 1.49 -26.77 16.49
N CYS A 558 1.89 -26.36 17.71
CA CYS A 558 2.55 -25.07 17.97
C CYS A 558 3.92 -24.92 17.28
N GLY A 559 4.68 -26.01 17.10
CA GLY A 559 5.91 -26.02 16.31
C GLY A 559 5.63 -26.05 14.80
N GLN A 560 4.68 -26.89 14.38
CA GLN A 560 4.30 -27.05 12.97
C GLN A 560 3.75 -25.75 12.34
N ILE A 561 3.06 -24.91 13.13
CA ILE A 561 2.53 -23.62 12.68
C ILE A 561 3.57 -22.48 12.72
N CYS A 562 4.71 -22.64 13.40
CA CYS A 562 5.65 -21.54 13.60
C CYS A 562 6.28 -21.10 12.26
N PRO A 563 6.10 -19.85 11.80
CA PRO A 563 6.63 -19.41 10.50
C PRO A 563 8.16 -19.26 10.52
N SER A 564 8.73 -18.81 11.64
CA SER A 564 10.15 -18.58 11.81
C SER A 564 10.94 -19.78 12.35
N GLY A 565 10.25 -20.82 12.83
CA GLY A 565 10.87 -21.96 13.50
C GLY A 565 11.33 -21.68 14.95
N ALA A 566 10.96 -20.54 15.54
CA ALA A 566 11.25 -20.22 16.95
C ALA A 566 10.71 -21.28 17.93
N ILE A 567 9.59 -21.94 17.58
CA ILE A 567 9.18 -23.19 18.20
C ILE A 567 9.53 -24.30 17.19
N PRO A 568 10.40 -25.26 17.53
CA PRO A 568 10.83 -26.29 16.58
C PRO A 568 9.67 -27.22 16.19
N ALA A 569 9.67 -27.66 14.93
CA ALA A 569 8.64 -28.52 14.35
C ALA A 569 8.82 -30.01 14.73
N LEU A 570 8.83 -30.31 16.03
CA LEU A 570 9.05 -31.65 16.58
C LEU A 570 7.97 -32.67 16.16
N SER A 571 8.35 -33.94 16.08
CA SER A 571 7.41 -35.07 16.09
C SER A 571 6.73 -35.24 17.46
N LEU A 572 5.68 -36.07 17.54
CA LEU A 572 5.00 -36.35 18.80
C LEU A 572 5.89 -37.10 19.80
N GLU A 573 6.79 -37.96 19.32
CA GLU A 573 7.72 -38.71 20.16
C GLU A 573 8.79 -37.78 20.76
N GLU A 574 9.48 -36.99 19.93
CA GLU A 574 10.45 -35.99 20.38
C GLU A 574 9.81 -34.99 21.34
N LYS A 575 8.57 -34.55 21.06
CA LYS A 575 7.81 -33.64 21.93
C LYS A 575 7.67 -34.22 23.34
N ARG A 576 7.23 -35.48 23.47
CA ARG A 576 6.98 -36.12 24.79
C ARG A 576 8.23 -36.13 25.67
N MET A 577 9.42 -36.16 25.06
CA MET A 577 10.72 -36.12 25.74
C MET A 577 11.18 -34.71 26.14
N GLN A 578 10.57 -33.62 25.63
CA GLN A 578 10.98 -32.26 25.94
C GLN A 578 10.53 -31.82 27.33
N LYS A 579 11.48 -31.54 28.23
CA LYS A 579 11.19 -30.91 29.52
C LYS A 579 11.06 -29.40 29.36
N MET A 580 9.86 -28.88 29.57
CA MET A 580 9.55 -27.44 29.58
C MET A 580 9.67 -26.84 30.99
N GLY A 581 9.45 -27.67 32.02
CA GLY A 581 9.45 -27.29 33.43
C GLY A 581 9.29 -28.50 34.34
N ILE A 582 9.05 -28.27 35.62
CA ILE A 582 8.84 -29.32 36.63
C ILE A 582 7.69 -28.96 37.56
N ALA A 583 6.80 -29.92 37.82
CA ALA A 583 5.73 -29.76 38.80
C ALA A 583 6.29 -29.91 40.23
N VAL A 584 5.87 -29.04 41.14
CA VAL A 584 6.21 -29.09 42.56
C VAL A 584 4.91 -29.06 43.37
N LEU A 585 4.81 -29.95 44.36
CA LEU A 585 3.69 -30.01 45.30
C LEU A 585 4.01 -29.17 46.54
N ALA A 586 3.08 -28.30 46.95
CA ALA A 586 3.08 -27.68 48.26
C ALA A 586 2.26 -28.55 49.23
N GLU A 587 2.95 -29.37 50.05
CA GLU A 587 2.28 -30.32 50.96
C GLU A 587 1.29 -29.67 51.93
N SER A 588 1.58 -28.44 52.36
CA SER A 588 0.73 -27.64 53.26
C SER A 588 -0.63 -27.27 52.66
N LEU A 589 -0.76 -27.27 51.33
CA LEU A 589 -1.98 -26.96 50.59
C LEU A 589 -2.66 -28.20 50.01
N CYS A 590 -2.03 -29.38 50.08
CA CYS A 590 -2.51 -30.59 49.42
C CYS A 590 -3.66 -31.26 50.19
N ILE A 591 -4.81 -31.42 49.53
CA ILE A 591 -5.98 -32.12 50.07
C ILE A 591 -6.01 -33.64 49.77
N ASN A 592 -4.89 -34.23 49.32
CA ASN A 592 -4.71 -35.67 49.06
C ASN A 592 -5.72 -36.33 48.09
N CYS A 593 -6.33 -35.55 47.20
CA CYS A 593 -7.39 -35.99 46.28
C CYS A 593 -6.94 -36.89 45.11
N MET A 594 -5.64 -37.02 44.86
CA MET A 594 -5.02 -37.80 43.76
C MET A 594 -5.48 -37.45 42.33
N VAL A 595 -6.16 -36.30 42.13
CA VAL A 595 -6.58 -35.86 40.79
C VAL A 595 -5.36 -35.60 39.89
N CYS A 596 -4.26 -35.09 40.45
CA CYS A 596 -3.01 -34.85 39.75
C CYS A 596 -2.32 -36.14 39.25
N GLU A 597 -2.38 -37.24 40.02
CA GLU A 597 -1.91 -38.57 39.61
C GLU A 597 -2.74 -39.11 38.44
N LYS A 598 -4.06 -39.20 38.61
CA LYS A 598 -5.00 -39.66 37.58
C LYS A 598 -4.96 -38.83 36.29
N ALA A 599 -4.68 -37.54 36.38
CA ALA A 599 -4.60 -36.65 35.24
C ALA A 599 -3.26 -36.72 34.48
N CYS A 600 -2.21 -37.33 35.03
CA CYS A 600 -0.87 -37.27 34.46
C CYS A 600 -0.67 -38.26 33.30
N GLN A 601 -0.81 -37.78 32.06
CA GLN A 601 -0.56 -38.57 30.83
C GLN A 601 0.79 -39.33 30.84
N LEU A 602 1.83 -38.75 31.45
CA LEU A 602 3.18 -39.30 31.48
C LEU A 602 3.47 -40.23 32.67
N LYS A 603 2.49 -40.46 33.57
CA LYS A 603 2.68 -41.22 34.83
C LYS A 603 3.91 -40.73 35.62
N ALA A 604 4.04 -39.40 35.67
CA ALA A 604 5.13 -38.67 36.33
C ALA A 604 4.77 -38.22 37.76
N ILE A 605 3.61 -38.65 38.27
CA ILE A 605 3.17 -38.45 39.64
C ILE A 605 2.79 -39.83 40.17
N ASP A 606 3.37 -40.21 41.30
CA ASP A 606 3.15 -41.49 41.98
C ASP A 606 2.48 -41.28 43.34
N ARG A 607 2.03 -42.36 43.98
CA ARG A 607 1.44 -42.34 45.32
C ARG A 607 2.42 -42.92 46.33
N ILE A 608 2.78 -42.12 47.34
CA ILE A 608 3.42 -42.63 48.56
C ILE A 608 2.46 -42.59 49.73
N GLU A 609 2.62 -43.49 50.70
CA GLU A 609 1.88 -43.42 51.97
C GLU A 609 2.75 -42.77 53.04
N ILE A 610 2.23 -41.70 53.65
CA ILE A 610 2.89 -41.02 54.77
C ILE A 610 2.06 -41.27 56.04
N LYS A 611 2.74 -41.70 57.11
CA LYS A 611 2.14 -41.76 58.45
C LYS A 611 2.02 -40.34 59.02
N LYS A 612 0.80 -39.83 59.13
CA LYS A 612 0.51 -38.53 59.75
C LYS A 612 -0.64 -38.73 60.73
N GLU A 613 -0.42 -38.38 62.00
CA GLU A 613 -1.41 -38.53 63.09
C GLU A 613 -1.89 -39.98 63.27
N GLY A 614 -0.97 -40.96 63.14
CA GLY A 614 -1.28 -42.39 63.32
C GLY A 614 -2.08 -43.04 62.18
N LYS A 615 -2.43 -42.30 61.12
CA LYS A 615 -3.11 -42.83 59.92
C LYS A 615 -2.19 -42.72 58.70
N ASN A 616 -2.22 -43.72 57.81
CA ASN A 616 -1.59 -43.61 56.51
C ASN A 616 -2.44 -42.68 55.64
N LYS A 617 -1.89 -41.53 55.24
CA LYS A 617 -2.49 -40.61 54.26
C LYS A 617 -1.68 -40.72 52.97
N PRO A 618 -2.30 -40.99 51.81
CA PRO A 618 -1.57 -41.06 50.56
C PRO A 618 -1.27 -39.63 50.07
N LEU A 619 -0.01 -39.36 49.71
CA LEU A 619 0.46 -38.08 49.16
C LEU A 619 0.97 -38.30 47.71
N PRO A 620 0.65 -37.42 46.75
CA PRO A 620 1.20 -37.51 45.40
C PRO A 620 2.66 -37.02 45.38
N VAL A 621 3.58 -37.76 44.75
CA VAL A 621 4.98 -37.34 44.58
C VAL A 621 5.34 -37.25 43.11
N VAL A 622 5.92 -36.11 42.72
CA VAL A 622 6.39 -35.88 41.34
C VAL A 622 7.71 -36.62 41.12
N ILE A 623 7.76 -37.46 40.08
CA ILE A 623 8.96 -38.15 39.63
C ILE A 623 9.67 -37.27 38.58
N GLU A 624 10.79 -36.67 38.98
CA GLU A 624 11.44 -35.57 38.24
C GLU A 624 12.02 -36.00 36.88
N ASN A 625 12.37 -37.28 36.72
CA ASN A 625 12.86 -37.82 35.45
C ASN A 625 11.76 -37.94 34.39
N LYS A 626 10.53 -38.29 34.79
CA LYS A 626 9.34 -38.40 33.91
C LYS A 626 8.56 -37.10 33.74
N CYS A 627 8.69 -36.16 34.67
CA CYS A 627 7.98 -34.88 34.59
C CYS A 627 8.57 -34.01 33.47
N ASN A 628 7.70 -33.51 32.59
CA ASN A 628 8.07 -32.61 31.49
C ASN A 628 7.52 -31.18 31.64
N GLY A 629 6.78 -30.89 32.71
CA GLY A 629 6.21 -29.56 32.97
C GLY A 629 4.99 -29.20 32.12
N CYS A 630 4.24 -30.17 31.59
CA CYS A 630 3.06 -29.90 30.75
C CYS A 630 1.90 -29.14 31.41
N GLY A 631 1.89 -28.88 32.73
CA GLY A 631 0.83 -28.13 33.42
C GLY A 631 -0.45 -28.89 33.72
N GLN A 632 -0.62 -30.12 33.21
CA GLN A 632 -1.89 -30.87 33.30
C GLN A 632 -2.34 -31.15 34.75
N CYS A 633 -1.39 -31.35 35.66
CA CYS A 633 -1.65 -31.57 37.09
C CYS A 633 -2.02 -30.28 37.83
N GLU A 634 -1.53 -29.12 37.39
CA GLU A 634 -1.87 -27.80 37.93
C GLU A 634 -3.28 -27.41 37.48
N TYR A 635 -3.54 -27.49 36.17
CA TYR A 635 -4.85 -27.18 35.57
C TYR A 635 -6.01 -28.04 36.11
N LYS A 636 -5.73 -29.29 36.48
CA LYS A 636 -6.72 -30.21 37.07
C LYS A 636 -6.72 -30.20 38.61
N CYS A 637 -5.93 -29.36 39.27
CA CYS A 637 -5.89 -29.32 40.72
C CYS A 637 -7.18 -28.70 41.28
N PRO A 638 -7.94 -29.38 42.17
CA PRO A 638 -9.11 -28.79 42.83
C PRO A 638 -8.75 -27.84 43.98
N ALA A 639 -7.47 -27.70 44.33
CA ALA A 639 -6.97 -26.82 45.38
C ALA A 639 -5.74 -26.01 44.90
N PRO A 640 -5.86 -25.19 43.83
CA PRO A 640 -4.74 -24.39 43.36
C PRO A 640 -4.32 -23.36 44.43
N PRO A 641 -3.01 -23.10 44.64
CA PRO A 641 -1.85 -23.58 43.88
C PRO A 641 -1.12 -24.78 44.55
N ALA A 642 -1.84 -25.76 45.11
CA ALA A 642 -1.21 -26.89 45.83
C ALA A 642 -0.25 -27.74 44.98
N ILE A 643 -0.40 -27.75 43.66
CA ILE A 643 0.63 -28.23 42.73
C ILE A 643 0.80 -27.18 41.63
N LYS A 644 2.05 -26.80 41.35
CA LYS A 644 2.39 -25.75 40.38
C LYS A 644 3.61 -26.14 39.57
N VAL A 645 3.64 -25.82 38.29
CA VAL A 645 4.82 -25.98 37.43
C VAL A 645 5.72 -24.76 37.54
N TYR A 646 7.02 -25.02 37.66
CA TYR A 646 8.09 -24.03 37.63
C TYR A 646 8.98 -24.26 36.41
N ALA A 647 9.55 -23.19 35.86
CA ALA A 647 10.59 -23.30 34.85
C ALA A 647 11.84 -24.04 35.41
N LEU A 648 12.61 -24.67 34.51
CA LEU A 648 13.77 -25.47 34.90
C LEU A 648 14.82 -24.59 35.61
N GLY A 649 15.27 -25.02 36.79
CA GLY A 649 16.22 -24.29 37.63
C GLY A 649 15.59 -23.34 38.67
N ASN A 650 14.31 -22.98 38.51
CA ASN A 650 13.61 -22.04 39.41
C ASN A 650 12.57 -22.73 40.32
N ALA A 651 12.53 -24.06 40.33
CA ALA A 651 11.77 -24.83 41.29
C ALA A 651 12.33 -24.65 42.71
N PRO A 652 11.49 -24.39 43.74
CA PRO A 652 11.96 -24.36 45.12
C PRO A 652 12.51 -25.73 45.51
N LYS A 653 13.62 -25.75 46.27
CA LYS A 653 14.19 -27.00 46.80
C LYS A 653 13.15 -27.68 47.69
N ARG A 654 13.00 -29.00 47.53
CA ARG A 654 12.19 -29.82 48.46
C ARG A 654 12.78 -29.67 49.87
N THR A 655 11.94 -29.26 50.82
CA THR A 655 12.19 -29.22 52.26
C THR A 655 11.40 -30.30 52.94
#